data_AF-A0A815HDR3-F1
#
_entry.id   AF-A0A815HDR3-F1
#
_cell.length_a   1.000
_cell.length_b   1.000
_cell.length_c   1.000
_cell.angle_alpha   90.00
_cell.angle_beta   90.00
_cell.angle_gamma   90.00
#
_symmetry.space_group_name_H-M   'P 1'
#
loop_
_entity.id
_entity.type
_entity.pdbx_description
1 polymer ?
#
loop_
_entity_poly.entity_id
_entity_poly.type
_entity_poly.pdbx_seq_one_letter_code
_entity_poly.pdbx_strand_id
1 'polypeptide(L)'
;MAAKNDQTINFRKFLFDHYDQLLGLFSSACRKLLYDSVLSSDINVHGNRVDEDASSSDDCINAIGNASSSPLSNVKKYALVFIGSKNTSDLPLLDQLQDISKNKCKHFSTAQQSATYIMEIKEQVIVVTTDGKQVASLLSSCGNLPQLKAIYVLKTNVESIIDRRVEYFHKSSSLLHQIQIDMLLCDQDPLAFSYYDLNQRSLRYLTEEGASFLWTYMLIDVLKLIPANSYSISDIINLCQECYHDCPAQLALIRKFGDTYAADKALEWYTRDCFLYRVLNKILRTENIEALYIFRTYIADVCAQLEENKRLYCCSHEIMIVYRGQLMLQWELTKLKNSIGHLVSVNAFFSATRDENVAMIFAGDESDYDYLKSVIFEIEVDTRLRHTLFAPISHLGNMNAEDEILFSLSTVFKIIDVLPQQHHWRIYLQATDEGRDLYDEYKKLESLNEECPTVEILFGRLLMSMGQPIKALKYGMALIKRLNTHDIIDHAAITCLQSECLYIIGKFKEAIQCSRNGITLLRKRGMSSKHILYLRCRFYLARSLALTYKVREARVILETTLHEQQQNLHKHHEHIADTLKLMGLLKGYETGYDKALQLRTDALRIYQEILPKNHPKCIEATVSVAGSYRYLGNFRIALDYLEKAISVQEQFLIDDHSSRGATLREIGLTYEALGQFDVAFDNYLQAYSIWMRQFPDGHVYTVFCLNKIGGIYRMRKQFKEALECQKCALEMHASLFKKGTRHPIHEMGKTYLDMGENKNAIKTFRLARAYWLTKTSDRTNIDLNGTESYLATAYSHAGRYKQAQKLFEKVISLQKNSRPNGNLCIGYTLHHMGSNLQRMSQLNDAIECYKESIRMLSKFLADDHIEVKMVCEKMKMLQTILQIDKKSDSISI
;
A
#
# COMPACT_ATOMS: atom_id res chain seq x y z
N MET A 1 -31.45 34.05 18.56
CA MET A 1 -32.21 32.91 18.00
C MET A 1 -32.65 33.32 16.59
N ALA A 2 -32.72 32.49 15.55
CA ALA A 2 -32.47 31.04 15.46
C ALA A 2 -31.30 30.63 14.52
N ALA A 3 -30.76 31.55 13.71
CA ALA A 3 -29.87 31.26 12.56
C ALA A 3 -28.45 30.68 12.84
N LYS A 4 -28.15 30.20 14.06
CA LYS A 4 -26.82 29.64 14.42
C LYS A 4 -26.78 28.11 14.58
N ASN A 5 -27.92 27.40 14.45
CA ASN A 5 -27.97 25.95 14.70
C ASN A 5 -27.91 25.05 13.45
N ASP A 6 -28.30 25.50 12.25
CA ASP A 6 -28.37 24.61 11.05
C ASP A 6 -27.02 24.03 10.61
N GLN A 7 -25.96 24.86 10.61
CA GLN A 7 -24.60 24.42 10.26
C GLN A 7 -24.10 23.27 11.15
N THR A 8 -24.62 23.19 12.38
CA THR A 8 -24.28 22.13 13.34
C THR A 8 -24.78 20.75 12.91
N ILE A 9 -25.86 20.67 12.12
CA ILE A 9 -26.56 19.39 11.83
C ILE A 9 -26.29 18.86 10.43
N ASN A 10 -26.11 19.71 9.41
CA ASN A 10 -25.70 19.24 8.08
C ASN A 10 -24.37 18.47 8.11
N PHE A 11 -23.48 18.84 9.02
CA PHE A 11 -22.20 18.16 9.26
C PHE A 11 -22.32 16.67 9.62
N ARG A 12 -23.39 16.28 10.33
CA ARG A 12 -23.70 14.87 10.62
C ARG A 12 -24.22 14.09 9.40
N LYS A 13 -24.40 14.73 8.24
CA LYS A 13 -24.92 14.10 7.00
C LYS A 13 -23.82 13.41 6.21
N PHE A 14 -22.63 13.99 6.18
CA PHE A 14 -21.55 13.58 5.29
C PHE A 14 -20.69 12.45 5.84
N LEU A 15 -20.61 12.30 7.17
CA LEU A 15 -19.80 11.30 7.89
C LEU A 15 -20.27 9.85 7.63
N PHE A 16 -21.02 9.64 6.56
CA PHE A 16 -22.13 8.71 6.44
C PHE A 16 -22.25 8.17 5.01
N ASP A 17 -22.59 9.06 4.07
CA ASP A 17 -22.68 8.75 2.64
C ASP A 17 -21.26 8.53 2.03
N HIS A 18 -20.21 8.64 2.86
CA HIS A 18 -18.78 8.38 2.59
C HIS A 18 -18.10 7.66 3.79
N TYR A 19 -18.86 7.05 4.71
CA TYR A 19 -18.39 6.66 6.06
C TYR A 19 -17.12 5.77 6.06
N ASP A 20 -16.89 5.02 4.98
CA ASP A 20 -15.70 4.20 4.79
C ASP A 20 -14.36 4.97 4.64
N GLN A 21 -14.38 6.24 4.22
CA GLN A 21 -13.15 7.07 4.15
C GLN A 21 -12.65 7.53 5.54
N LEU A 22 -13.36 7.19 6.62
CA LEU A 22 -13.37 7.95 7.88
C LEU A 22 -13.21 7.12 9.17
N LEU A 23 -13.18 5.79 9.12
CA LEU A 23 -13.36 5.00 10.33
C LEU A 23 -12.08 4.83 11.15
N GLY A 24 -11.94 5.65 12.20
CA GLY A 24 -10.91 5.45 13.22
C GLY A 24 -11.30 5.77 14.67
N LEU A 25 -11.37 4.69 15.47
CA LEU A 25 -10.75 4.55 16.81
C LEU A 25 -11.61 4.64 18.10
N PHE A 26 -11.73 3.46 18.76
CA PHE A 26 -11.49 3.29 20.22
C PHE A 26 -12.47 3.99 21.21
N SER A 27 -12.40 3.91 22.55
CA SER A 27 -11.60 3.11 23.52
C SER A 27 -12.36 2.92 24.87
N SER A 28 -11.81 2.09 25.75
CA SER A 28 -11.62 2.34 27.21
C SER A 28 -12.73 2.99 28.07
N ALA A 29 -13.87 2.32 28.16
CA ALA A 29 -14.54 2.11 29.45
C ALA A 29 -14.89 0.62 29.57
N CYS A 30 -15.09 0.11 30.79
CA CYS A 30 -15.36 -1.30 31.10
C CYS A 30 -14.25 -2.27 30.60
N ARG A 31 -13.08 -2.26 31.24
CA ARG A 31 -11.98 -3.23 31.04
C ARG A 31 -11.68 -4.02 32.34
N LYS A 32 -12.71 -4.38 33.11
CA LYS A 32 -12.56 -4.99 34.45
C LYS A 32 -13.71 -5.96 34.86
N LEU A 33 -14.40 -6.57 33.90
CA LEU A 33 -15.54 -7.49 34.16
C LEU A 33 -15.67 -8.65 33.13
N LEU A 34 -14.63 -8.92 32.34
CA LEU A 34 -14.54 -10.07 31.43
C LEU A 34 -13.07 -10.53 31.40
N TYR A 35 -12.60 -11.05 32.54
CA TYR A 35 -11.31 -11.73 32.68
C TYR A 35 -11.39 -12.95 33.62
N ASP A 36 -12.61 -13.31 34.04
CA ASP A 36 -12.92 -14.44 34.90
C ASP A 36 -13.95 -15.34 34.20
N SER A 37 -13.90 -16.65 34.52
CA SER A 37 -14.63 -17.76 33.88
C SER A 37 -14.12 -18.22 32.50
N VAL A 38 -14.17 -19.54 32.29
CA VAL A 38 -13.64 -20.32 31.15
C VAL A 38 -12.10 -20.44 31.09
N LEU A 39 -11.57 -21.15 32.09
CA LEU A 39 -10.65 -22.31 31.99
C LEU A 39 -9.38 -22.16 31.13
N SER A 40 -8.15 -22.34 31.62
CA SER A 40 -7.63 -23.03 32.82
C SER A 40 -7.90 -24.54 32.90
N SER A 41 -7.10 -25.32 32.18
CA SER A 41 -6.77 -26.72 32.50
C SER A 41 -5.37 -27.03 31.99
N ASP A 42 -4.48 -27.45 32.87
CA ASP A 42 -3.06 -27.73 32.59
C ASP A 42 -2.85 -29.00 31.74
N ILE A 43 -1.63 -29.19 31.22
CA ILE A 43 -0.90 -30.45 31.37
C ILE A 43 0.62 -30.23 31.15
N ASN A 44 1.41 -31.06 31.83
CA ASN A 44 2.81 -30.83 32.24
C ASN A 44 3.90 -30.80 31.15
N VAL A 45 5.02 -30.22 31.57
CA VAL A 45 6.36 -30.37 30.98
C VAL A 45 6.94 -31.77 31.26
N HIS A 46 7.40 -32.45 30.20
CA HIS A 46 8.59 -33.29 30.20
C HIS A 46 9.36 -32.99 28.89
N GLY A 47 10.70 -32.89 28.82
CA GLY A 47 11.70 -33.00 29.88
C GLY A 47 12.58 -34.24 29.71
N ASN A 48 13.61 -34.16 28.87
CA ASN A 48 14.77 -35.05 28.87
C ASN A 48 16.01 -34.32 28.31
N ARG A 49 17.19 -34.71 28.80
CA ARG A 49 18.54 -34.38 28.29
C ARG A 49 19.14 -35.65 27.65
N VAL A 50 20.47 -35.75 27.60
CA VAL A 50 21.29 -36.95 27.28
C VAL A 50 21.47 -37.14 25.76
N ASP A 51 22.69 -37.13 25.19
CA ASP A 51 24.02 -36.86 25.76
C ASP A 51 24.99 -36.27 24.70
N GLU A 52 26.17 -35.82 25.15
CA GLU A 52 27.34 -35.53 24.29
C GLU A 52 28.16 -36.82 24.08
N ASP A 53 28.74 -37.03 22.90
CA ASP A 53 30.10 -37.60 22.81
C ASP A 53 30.78 -37.31 21.44
N ALA A 54 32.09 -37.53 21.33
CA ALA A 54 32.95 -36.83 20.37
C ALA A 54 33.81 -37.70 19.42
N SER A 55 34.50 -37.02 18.49
CA SER A 55 35.61 -37.48 17.62
C SER A 55 35.25 -38.47 16.49
N SER A 56 35.61 -38.23 15.23
CA SER A 56 36.99 -38.28 14.73
C SER A 56 37.29 -37.30 13.57
N SER A 57 38.56 -36.94 13.41
CA SER A 57 39.10 -36.29 12.20
C SER A 57 39.61 -37.35 11.20
N ASP A 58 39.70 -36.99 9.92
CA ASP A 58 40.94 -37.04 9.09
C ASP A 58 40.70 -36.92 7.57
N ASP A 59 39.49 -37.16 7.06
CA ASP A 59 39.22 -37.28 5.59
C ASP A 59 39.23 -35.97 4.76
N CYS A 60 39.42 -34.79 5.36
CA CYS A 60 39.16 -33.50 4.70
C CYS A 60 40.27 -32.96 3.76
N ILE A 61 41.39 -33.67 3.55
CA ILE A 61 42.59 -33.09 2.90
C ILE A 61 42.68 -33.32 1.38
N ASN A 62 42.06 -34.37 0.83
CA ASN A 62 42.31 -34.81 -0.57
C ASN A 62 41.28 -34.34 -1.63
N ALA A 63 40.34 -33.46 -1.30
CA ALA A 63 39.26 -33.05 -2.20
C ALA A 63 39.53 -31.78 -3.04
N ILE A 64 40.65 -31.09 -2.84
CA ILE A 64 40.90 -29.72 -3.34
C ILE A 64 41.29 -29.68 -4.85
N GLY A 65 41.54 -30.82 -5.49
CA GLY A 65 42.14 -30.88 -6.84
C GLY A 65 41.23 -30.65 -8.05
N ASN A 66 39.90 -30.72 -7.93
CA ASN A 66 38.97 -30.77 -9.09
C ASN A 66 37.76 -29.82 -8.94
N ALA A 67 38.02 -28.51 -8.81
CA ALA A 67 36.99 -27.48 -8.65
C ALA A 67 36.95 -26.46 -9.82
N SER A 68 37.19 -26.91 -11.05
CA SER A 68 37.18 -26.08 -12.28
C SER A 68 35.79 -25.96 -12.95
N SER A 69 34.71 -26.29 -12.24
CA SER A 69 33.33 -26.03 -12.67
C SER A 69 32.52 -25.53 -11.47
N SER A 70 31.75 -24.46 -11.66
CA SER A 70 31.10 -23.71 -10.57
C SER A 70 29.96 -24.51 -9.91
N PRO A 71 30.08 -24.96 -8.65
CA PRO A 71 29.13 -25.88 -8.03
C PRO A 71 27.90 -25.17 -7.42
N LEU A 72 27.47 -24.05 -8.01
CA LEU A 72 26.47 -23.12 -7.42
C LEU A 72 25.29 -22.76 -8.33
N SER A 73 25.18 -23.34 -9.53
CA SER A 73 24.11 -23.05 -10.49
C SER A 73 22.78 -23.81 -10.25
N ASN A 74 22.69 -24.67 -9.23
CA ASN A 74 21.61 -25.67 -9.13
C ASN A 74 20.78 -25.66 -7.82
N VAL A 75 21.03 -24.75 -6.88
CA VAL A 75 20.10 -24.52 -5.74
C VAL A 75 18.99 -23.57 -6.21
N LYS A 76 17.98 -24.15 -6.86
CA LYS A 76 16.73 -23.47 -7.20
C LYS A 76 16.09 -22.94 -5.93
N LYS A 77 15.49 -21.74 -5.99
CA LYS A 77 14.86 -21.12 -4.82
C LYS A 77 13.33 -21.11 -4.91
N TYR A 78 12.75 -21.65 -5.98
CA TYR A 78 11.29 -21.81 -6.13
C TYR A 78 10.85 -23.23 -6.53
N ALA A 79 9.57 -23.50 -6.30
CA ALA A 79 8.81 -24.57 -6.93
C ALA A 79 7.57 -23.98 -7.64
N LEU A 80 7.37 -24.30 -8.91
CA LEU A 80 6.19 -23.91 -9.68
C LEU A 80 5.17 -25.05 -9.70
N VAL A 81 3.94 -24.79 -9.29
CA VAL A 81 2.87 -25.78 -9.17
C VAL A 81 1.65 -25.34 -9.99
N PHE A 82 1.15 -26.19 -10.90
CA PHE A 82 -0.08 -25.93 -11.65
C PHE A 82 -1.22 -26.84 -11.20
N ILE A 83 -2.38 -26.26 -10.92
CA ILE A 83 -3.59 -26.98 -10.52
C ILE A 83 -4.67 -26.75 -11.60
N GLY A 84 -5.05 -27.82 -12.29
CA GLY A 84 -6.01 -27.78 -13.39
C GLY A 84 -6.36 -29.16 -13.92
N SER A 85 -7.34 -29.24 -14.83
CA SER A 85 -7.72 -30.50 -15.49
C SER A 85 -6.89 -30.74 -16.75
N LYS A 86 -6.49 -32.00 -17.01
CA LYS A 86 -5.85 -32.38 -18.28
C LYS A 86 -6.84 -32.47 -19.45
N ASN A 87 -8.15 -32.31 -19.19
CA ASN A 87 -9.22 -32.58 -20.16
C ASN A 87 -9.99 -31.30 -20.57
N THR A 88 -9.41 -30.11 -20.38
CA THR A 88 -10.07 -28.80 -20.55
C THR A 88 -9.23 -27.83 -21.40
N SER A 89 -9.74 -26.61 -21.57
CA SER A 89 -9.13 -25.41 -22.17
C SER A 89 -7.73 -25.02 -21.68
N ASP A 90 -7.20 -25.75 -20.71
CA ASP A 90 -6.13 -25.33 -19.83
C ASP A 90 -4.78 -25.95 -20.24
N LEU A 91 -4.82 -26.96 -21.13
CA LEU A 91 -3.64 -27.58 -21.75
C LEU A 91 -2.64 -26.55 -22.32
N PRO A 92 -3.03 -25.57 -23.16
CA PRO A 92 -2.08 -24.60 -23.72
C PRO A 92 -1.39 -23.75 -22.66
N LEU A 93 -2.03 -23.51 -21.49
CA LEU A 93 -1.40 -22.81 -20.38
C LEU A 93 -0.43 -23.73 -19.63
N LEU A 94 -0.82 -24.99 -19.39
CA LEU A 94 0.09 -25.98 -18.78
C LEU A 94 1.34 -26.19 -19.62
N ASP A 95 1.20 -26.33 -20.94
CA ASP A 95 2.34 -26.50 -21.85
C ASP A 95 3.27 -25.27 -21.76
N GLN A 96 2.72 -24.05 -21.85
CA GLN A 96 3.48 -22.80 -21.65
C GLN A 96 4.15 -22.69 -20.26
N LEU A 97 3.56 -23.26 -19.21
CA LEU A 97 4.16 -23.32 -17.86
C LEU A 97 5.24 -24.40 -17.74
N GLN A 98 5.17 -25.49 -18.51
CA GLN A 98 6.26 -26.46 -18.61
C GLN A 98 7.45 -25.83 -19.35
N ASP A 99 7.22 -25.17 -20.48
CA ASP A 99 8.27 -24.50 -21.26
C ASP A 99 9.02 -23.46 -20.41
N ILE A 100 8.29 -22.51 -19.80
CA ILE A 100 8.86 -21.46 -18.93
C ILE A 100 9.61 -22.02 -17.72
N SER A 101 9.32 -23.24 -17.28
CA SER A 101 10.01 -23.88 -16.15
C SER A 101 11.07 -24.92 -16.54
N LYS A 102 11.28 -25.19 -17.84
CA LYS A 102 12.03 -26.35 -18.37
C LYS A 102 11.53 -27.68 -17.77
N ASN A 103 10.24 -27.98 -17.93
CA ASN A 103 9.55 -29.19 -17.45
C ASN A 103 9.58 -29.39 -15.91
N LYS A 104 9.66 -28.31 -15.12
CA LYS A 104 9.70 -28.37 -13.65
C LYS A 104 8.34 -28.08 -13.00
N CYS A 105 7.37 -27.54 -13.75
CA CYS A 105 6.04 -27.26 -13.24
C CYS A 105 5.35 -28.57 -12.81
N LYS A 106 5.03 -28.70 -11.53
CA LYS A 106 4.30 -29.88 -11.03
C LYS A 106 2.81 -29.68 -11.21
N HIS A 107 2.24 -30.44 -12.16
CA HIS A 107 0.81 -30.51 -12.39
C HIS A 107 0.11 -31.40 -11.35
N PHE A 108 -1.00 -30.91 -10.81
CA PHE A 108 -1.95 -31.66 -9.98
C PHE A 108 -3.39 -31.45 -10.46
N SER A 109 -4.22 -32.49 -10.31
CA SER A 109 -5.63 -32.44 -10.70
C SER A 109 -6.50 -31.62 -9.73
N THR A 110 -6.09 -31.55 -8.46
CA THR A 110 -6.80 -30.83 -7.39
C THR A 110 -5.85 -30.18 -6.40
N ALA A 111 -6.30 -29.11 -5.74
CA ALA A 111 -5.54 -28.42 -4.70
C ALA A 111 -5.13 -29.33 -3.53
N GLN A 112 -5.97 -30.29 -3.16
CA GLN A 112 -5.69 -31.24 -2.08
C GLN A 112 -4.54 -32.21 -2.43
N GLN A 113 -4.33 -32.52 -3.72
CA GLN A 113 -3.17 -33.31 -4.16
C GLN A 113 -1.88 -32.48 -4.14
N SER A 114 -1.94 -31.21 -4.58
CA SER A 114 -0.78 -30.32 -4.47
C SER A 114 -0.42 -29.97 -3.02
N ALA A 115 -1.39 -29.98 -2.10
CA ALA A 115 -1.19 -29.52 -0.73
C ALA A 115 -0.08 -30.28 0.03
N THR A 116 -0.06 -31.61 -0.07
CA THR A 116 0.99 -32.45 0.53
C THR A 116 2.38 -32.07 0.01
N TYR A 117 2.52 -31.99 -1.32
CA TYR A 117 3.77 -31.61 -1.96
C TYR A 117 4.25 -30.20 -1.56
N ILE A 118 3.33 -29.24 -1.46
CA ILE A 118 3.61 -27.86 -1.06
C ILE A 118 4.06 -27.76 0.42
N MET A 119 3.60 -28.65 1.29
CA MET A 119 4.07 -28.73 2.69
C MET A 119 5.48 -29.34 2.83
N GLU A 120 5.89 -30.18 1.89
CA GLU A 120 7.20 -30.86 1.90
C GLU A 120 8.33 -29.99 1.29
N ILE A 121 7.98 -29.03 0.42
CA ILE A 121 8.92 -28.08 -0.19
C ILE A 121 9.40 -27.03 0.83
N LYS A 122 10.71 -26.71 0.81
CA LYS A 122 11.34 -25.65 1.64
C LYS A 122 11.55 -24.35 0.85
N GLU A 123 11.61 -24.45 -0.47
CA GLU A 123 11.75 -23.40 -1.48
C GLU A 123 10.47 -22.56 -1.61
N GLN A 124 10.54 -21.35 -2.19
CA GLN A 124 9.36 -20.50 -2.37
C GLN A 124 8.39 -21.10 -3.40
N VAL A 125 7.14 -21.36 -3.01
CA VAL A 125 6.13 -21.98 -3.86
C VAL A 125 5.30 -20.92 -4.57
N ILE A 126 5.35 -20.95 -5.91
CA ILE A 126 4.46 -20.22 -6.80
C ILE A 126 3.41 -21.20 -7.31
N VAL A 127 2.14 -20.95 -7.00
CA VAL A 127 1.02 -21.80 -7.46
C VAL A 127 0.22 -21.08 -8.54
N VAL A 128 -0.23 -21.83 -9.55
CA VAL A 128 -1.00 -21.32 -10.69
C VAL A 128 -2.23 -22.20 -10.88
N THR A 129 -3.39 -21.60 -11.15
CA THR A 129 -4.62 -22.36 -11.44
C THR A 129 -5.53 -21.66 -12.45
N THR A 130 -6.25 -22.45 -13.24
CA THR A 130 -7.34 -21.98 -14.12
C THR A 130 -8.70 -21.91 -13.43
N ASP A 131 -8.83 -22.49 -12.23
CA ASP A 131 -10.08 -22.51 -11.45
C ASP A 131 -9.90 -21.93 -10.04
N GLY A 132 -10.49 -20.75 -9.82
CA GLY A 132 -10.55 -20.10 -8.50
C GLY A 132 -11.17 -20.96 -7.39
N LYS A 133 -11.97 -21.99 -7.69
CA LYS A 133 -12.49 -22.93 -6.67
C LYS A 133 -11.37 -23.77 -6.04
N GLN A 134 -10.31 -24.07 -6.78
CA GLN A 134 -9.14 -24.75 -6.24
C GLN A 134 -8.42 -23.89 -5.20
N VAL A 135 -8.44 -22.57 -5.34
CA VAL A 135 -7.81 -21.62 -4.39
C VAL A 135 -8.43 -21.72 -3.00
N ALA A 136 -9.75 -21.95 -2.88
CA ALA A 136 -10.40 -22.14 -1.58
C ALA A 136 -9.83 -23.34 -0.83
N SER A 137 -9.75 -24.49 -1.51
CA SER A 137 -9.18 -25.71 -0.96
C SER A 137 -7.69 -25.55 -0.65
N LEU A 138 -6.93 -24.94 -1.56
CA LEU A 138 -5.49 -24.69 -1.39
C LEU A 138 -5.20 -23.82 -0.16
N LEU A 139 -5.93 -22.71 0.01
CA LEU A 139 -5.78 -21.84 1.18
C LEU A 139 -6.20 -22.54 2.47
N SER A 140 -7.22 -23.41 2.43
CA SER A 140 -7.64 -24.17 3.62
C SER A 140 -6.59 -25.18 4.11
N SER A 141 -5.75 -25.72 3.22
CA SER A 141 -4.72 -26.71 3.55
C SER A 141 -3.32 -26.12 3.72
N CYS A 142 -2.95 -25.13 2.91
CA CYS A 142 -1.59 -24.59 2.81
C CYS A 142 -1.51 -23.07 3.09
N GLY A 143 -2.65 -22.40 3.34
CA GLY A 143 -2.75 -20.94 3.44
C GLY A 143 -2.02 -20.27 4.60
N ASN A 144 -1.30 -21.01 5.46
CA ASN A 144 -0.44 -20.43 6.51
C ASN A 144 1.07 -20.69 6.29
N LEU A 145 1.44 -21.37 5.21
CA LEU A 145 2.84 -21.71 4.92
C LEU A 145 3.65 -20.46 4.54
N PRO A 146 4.79 -20.17 5.21
CA PRO A 146 5.65 -19.03 4.86
C PRO A 146 6.36 -19.19 3.51
N GLN A 147 6.48 -20.43 3.01
CA GLN A 147 6.99 -20.69 1.66
C GLN A 147 5.96 -20.43 0.55
N LEU A 148 4.66 -20.33 0.84
CA LEU A 148 3.63 -20.10 -0.18
C LEU A 148 3.61 -18.63 -0.60
N LYS A 149 4.43 -18.31 -1.60
CA LYS A 149 4.78 -16.96 -2.08
C LYS A 149 3.62 -16.29 -2.80
N ALA A 150 3.02 -16.97 -3.78
CA ALA A 150 1.94 -16.43 -4.62
C ALA A 150 1.01 -17.53 -5.12
N ILE A 151 -0.24 -17.16 -5.38
CA ILE A 151 -1.25 -18.00 -6.04
C ILE A 151 -1.86 -17.19 -7.18
N TYR A 152 -1.62 -17.58 -8.42
CA TYR A 152 -2.11 -16.86 -9.59
C TYR A 152 -3.28 -17.58 -10.26
N VAL A 153 -4.31 -16.81 -10.64
CA VAL A 153 -5.55 -17.34 -11.20
C VAL A 153 -5.82 -16.77 -12.59
N LEU A 154 -5.94 -17.63 -13.61
CA LEU A 154 -6.39 -17.22 -14.94
C LEU A 154 -7.92 -17.12 -14.97
N LYS A 155 -8.47 -15.93 -15.24
CA LYS A 155 -9.89 -15.62 -15.10
C LYS A 155 -10.71 -16.12 -16.29
N THR A 156 -11.12 -17.40 -16.26
CA THR A 156 -11.94 -18.04 -17.31
C THR A 156 -13.44 -17.90 -17.07
N ASN A 157 -13.94 -18.18 -15.86
CA ASN A 157 -15.28 -17.83 -15.35
C ASN A 157 -15.44 -18.24 -13.87
N VAL A 158 -14.80 -17.53 -12.92
CA VAL A 158 -14.77 -17.96 -11.50
C VAL A 158 -14.88 -16.82 -10.49
N GLU A 159 -15.50 -17.13 -9.35
CA GLU A 159 -15.53 -16.32 -8.13
C GLU A 159 -14.11 -15.96 -7.64
N SER A 160 -13.91 -14.68 -7.29
CA SER A 160 -12.60 -14.17 -6.87
C SER A 160 -12.50 -14.17 -5.34
N ILE A 161 -11.69 -15.09 -4.85
CA ILE A 161 -11.34 -15.27 -3.44
C ILE A 161 -10.37 -14.16 -3.03
N ILE A 162 -10.49 -13.71 -1.78
CA ILE A 162 -9.77 -12.54 -1.27
C ILE A 162 -8.74 -12.99 -0.23
N ASP A 163 -7.51 -13.25 -0.70
CA ASP A 163 -6.33 -13.49 0.13
C ASP A 163 -5.16 -12.67 -0.42
N ARG A 164 -4.27 -12.21 0.48
CA ARG A 164 -3.14 -11.32 0.17
C ARG A 164 -2.09 -11.88 -0.82
N ARG A 165 -2.13 -13.19 -1.13
CA ARG A 165 -1.24 -13.85 -2.12
C ARG A 165 -1.94 -14.19 -3.43
N VAL A 166 -3.26 -13.99 -3.52
CA VAL A 166 -4.05 -14.43 -4.67
C VAL A 166 -4.21 -13.28 -5.66
N GLU A 167 -3.65 -13.44 -6.86
CA GLU A 167 -3.71 -12.42 -7.91
C GLU A 167 -4.40 -12.96 -9.18
N TYR A 168 -5.20 -12.10 -9.80
CA TYR A 168 -6.16 -12.48 -10.85
C TYR A 168 -5.78 -11.87 -12.21
N PHE A 169 -5.58 -12.72 -13.20
CA PHE A 169 -5.11 -12.34 -14.53
C PHE A 169 -6.20 -12.57 -15.58
N HIS A 170 -6.44 -11.56 -16.42
CA HIS A 170 -7.43 -11.60 -17.49
C HIS A 170 -6.84 -12.07 -18.85
N LYS A 171 -5.52 -12.25 -18.92
CA LYS A 171 -4.78 -12.68 -20.12
C LYS A 171 -3.68 -13.66 -19.69
N SER A 172 -3.52 -14.76 -20.44
CA SER A 172 -2.43 -15.72 -20.20
C SER A 172 -1.06 -15.07 -20.35
N SER A 173 -0.86 -14.18 -21.32
CA SER A 173 0.40 -13.44 -21.48
C SER A 173 0.80 -12.64 -20.24
N SER A 174 -0.14 -11.93 -19.60
CA SER A 174 0.12 -11.18 -18.36
C SER A 174 0.40 -12.10 -17.16
N LEU A 175 -0.29 -13.24 -17.08
CA LEU A 175 -0.05 -14.27 -16.06
C LEU A 175 1.35 -14.87 -16.18
N LEU A 176 1.73 -15.33 -17.37
CA LEU A 176 3.01 -15.95 -17.66
C LEU A 176 4.16 -14.95 -17.43
N HIS A 177 3.96 -13.67 -17.75
CA HIS A 177 4.90 -12.60 -17.48
C HIS A 177 5.16 -12.39 -15.98
N GLN A 178 4.10 -12.35 -15.14
CA GLN A 178 4.29 -12.25 -13.69
C GLN A 178 4.98 -13.49 -13.12
N ILE A 179 4.63 -14.68 -13.62
CA ILE A 179 5.29 -15.94 -13.22
C ILE A 179 6.78 -15.92 -13.56
N GLN A 180 7.17 -15.44 -14.75
CA GLN A 180 8.57 -15.27 -15.14
C GLN A 180 9.31 -14.29 -14.20
N ILE A 181 8.67 -13.19 -13.79
CA ILE A 181 9.21 -12.22 -12.84
C ILE A 181 9.41 -12.85 -11.46
N ASP A 182 8.38 -13.45 -10.86
CA ASP A 182 8.49 -14.05 -9.52
C ASP A 182 9.43 -15.28 -9.50
N MET A 183 9.51 -16.06 -10.58
CA MET A 183 10.51 -17.12 -10.74
C MET A 183 11.94 -16.57 -10.78
N LEU A 184 12.18 -15.49 -11.53
CA LEU A 184 13.51 -14.87 -11.59
C LEU A 184 13.89 -14.23 -10.25
N LEU A 185 12.96 -13.52 -9.60
CA LEU A 185 13.14 -12.94 -8.27
C LEU A 185 13.38 -13.98 -7.17
N CYS A 186 13.00 -15.24 -7.42
CA CYS A 186 13.42 -16.36 -6.59
C CYS A 186 14.83 -16.80 -6.96
N ASP A 187 15.06 -17.35 -8.16
CA ASP A 187 16.33 -18.00 -8.53
C ASP A 187 17.53 -17.03 -8.52
N GLN A 188 17.41 -15.89 -9.18
CA GLN A 188 18.47 -14.90 -9.33
C GLN A 188 18.30 -13.72 -8.35
N ASP A 189 19.40 -13.01 -8.12
CA ASP A 189 19.39 -11.74 -7.41
C ASP A 189 19.65 -10.59 -8.42
N PRO A 190 18.67 -10.25 -9.29
CA PRO A 190 18.87 -9.26 -10.35
C PRO A 190 19.18 -7.88 -9.77
N LEU A 191 20.02 -7.11 -10.48
CA LEU A 191 20.27 -5.71 -10.15
C LEU A 191 19.02 -4.88 -10.39
N ALA A 192 18.46 -4.31 -9.32
CA ALA A 192 17.34 -3.39 -9.39
C ALA A 192 17.81 -2.03 -9.95
N PHE A 193 17.69 -1.85 -11.27
CA PHE A 193 17.95 -0.59 -11.95
C PHE A 193 16.79 0.39 -11.76
N SER A 194 17.12 1.63 -11.39
CA SER A 194 16.17 2.75 -11.29
C SER A 194 16.58 3.85 -12.25
N TYR A 195 15.61 4.51 -12.91
CA TYR A 195 15.84 5.32 -14.10
C TYR A 195 15.36 6.76 -13.87
N TYR A 196 16.10 7.75 -14.38
CA TYR A 196 15.78 9.17 -14.22
C TYR A 196 15.97 9.95 -15.52
N ASP A 197 14.90 10.56 -16.03
CA ASP A 197 14.90 11.33 -17.28
C ASP A 197 15.42 12.77 -17.07
N LEU A 198 16.59 13.06 -17.65
CA LEU A 198 17.23 14.38 -17.61
C LEU A 198 16.43 15.49 -18.30
N ASN A 199 15.47 15.15 -19.16
CA ASN A 199 14.60 16.14 -19.83
C ASN A 199 13.44 16.60 -18.95
N GLN A 200 13.11 15.83 -17.90
CA GLN A 200 12.04 16.14 -16.94
C GLN A 200 12.53 16.84 -15.67
N ARG A 201 13.84 17.20 -15.60
CA ARG A 201 14.54 17.91 -14.50
C ARG A 201 13.63 18.80 -13.62
N SER A 202 13.11 18.22 -12.54
CA SER A 202 12.43 18.96 -11.49
C SER A 202 13.10 18.70 -10.14
N LEU A 203 14.16 19.47 -9.86
CA LEU A 203 14.95 19.44 -8.63
C LEU A 203 14.14 19.50 -7.32
N ARG A 204 12.88 19.95 -7.36
CA ARG A 204 11.99 20.03 -6.20
C ARG A 204 11.14 18.78 -5.98
N TYR A 205 11.03 17.91 -7.00
CA TYR A 205 10.14 16.73 -7.05
C TYR A 205 10.86 15.45 -7.46
N LEU A 206 12.19 15.53 -7.56
CA LEU A 206 13.15 14.47 -7.84
C LEU A 206 12.83 13.13 -7.12
N THR A 207 12.34 13.22 -5.89
CA THR A 207 11.92 12.09 -5.02
C THR A 207 10.72 11.28 -5.53
N GLU A 208 9.95 11.84 -6.46
CA GLU A 208 8.72 11.28 -7.02
C GLU A 208 8.84 11.01 -8.54
N GLU A 209 10.05 11.19 -9.11
CA GLU A 209 10.41 11.00 -10.52
C GLU A 209 11.29 9.75 -10.76
N GLY A 210 11.30 8.79 -9.82
CA GLY A 210 12.04 7.52 -9.96
C GLY A 210 13.52 7.54 -9.52
N ALA A 211 14.02 8.67 -8.99
CA ALA A 211 15.41 8.86 -8.56
C ALA A 211 15.75 8.12 -7.25
N SER A 212 15.80 6.79 -7.26
CA SER A 212 16.16 5.97 -6.08
C SER A 212 17.55 6.29 -5.50
N PHE A 213 18.48 6.79 -6.32
CA PHE A 213 19.82 7.20 -5.88
C PHE A 213 19.76 8.23 -4.75
N LEU A 214 18.71 9.06 -4.70
CA LEU A 214 18.48 9.99 -3.59
C LEU A 214 18.32 9.27 -2.26
N TRP A 215 17.61 8.13 -2.24
CA TRP A 215 17.47 7.34 -1.02
C TRP A 215 18.80 6.77 -0.57
N THR A 216 19.60 6.25 -1.50
CA THR A 216 20.90 5.67 -1.17
C THR A 216 21.90 6.74 -0.73
N TYR A 217 22.04 7.86 -1.44
CA TYR A 217 22.93 8.95 -1.04
C TYR A 217 22.50 9.58 0.29
N MET A 218 21.20 9.80 0.50
CA MET A 218 20.69 10.36 1.76
C MET A 218 20.80 9.36 2.91
N LEU A 219 20.65 8.07 2.65
CA LEU A 219 20.97 7.01 3.60
C LEU A 219 22.46 7.07 3.97
N ILE A 220 23.38 7.07 2.99
CA ILE A 220 24.83 7.12 3.25
C ILE A 220 25.19 8.37 4.07
N ASP A 221 24.70 9.55 3.68
CA ASP A 221 24.95 10.80 4.41
C ASP A 221 24.38 10.71 5.85
N VAL A 222 23.22 10.08 6.08
CA VAL A 222 22.67 9.82 7.44
C VAL A 222 23.45 8.75 8.22
N LEU A 223 23.91 7.68 7.57
CA LEU A 223 24.70 6.63 8.22
C LEU A 223 26.07 7.17 8.65
N LYS A 224 26.69 8.04 7.84
CA LYS A 224 27.94 8.77 8.17
C LYS A 224 27.79 9.72 9.37
N LEU A 225 26.58 10.19 9.69
CA LEU A 225 26.31 11.03 10.86
C LEU A 225 26.06 10.23 12.16
N ILE A 226 25.79 8.92 12.07
CA ILE A 226 25.52 8.08 13.25
C ILE A 226 26.85 7.54 13.81
N PRO A 227 27.21 7.84 15.07
CA PRO A 227 28.45 7.33 15.65
C PRO A 227 28.45 5.80 15.77
N ALA A 228 29.63 5.20 15.61
CA ALA A 228 29.85 3.79 15.87
C ALA A 228 29.73 3.51 17.38
N ASN A 229 28.82 2.59 17.75
CA ASN A 229 28.71 2.09 19.12
C ASN A 229 29.58 0.83 19.25
N SER A 230 30.10 0.55 20.46
CA SER A 230 30.90 -0.65 20.75
C SER A 230 30.21 -1.97 20.38
N TYR A 231 28.88 -2.02 20.43
CA TYR A 231 28.07 -3.20 20.12
C TYR A 231 27.75 -3.39 18.62
N SER A 232 28.11 -2.44 17.74
CA SER A 232 27.63 -2.42 16.34
C SER A 232 28.06 -3.66 15.53
N ILE A 233 29.24 -4.19 15.80
CA ILE A 233 29.73 -5.43 15.16
C ILE A 233 29.05 -6.66 15.77
N SER A 234 28.75 -6.66 17.07
CA SER A 234 27.95 -7.70 17.73
C SER A 234 26.53 -7.79 17.16
N ASP A 235 25.90 -6.64 16.88
CA ASP A 235 24.58 -6.58 16.22
C ASP A 235 24.62 -7.27 14.84
N ILE A 236 25.68 -7.01 14.04
CA ILE A 236 25.90 -7.63 12.72
C ILE A 236 26.11 -9.14 12.87
N ILE A 237 26.95 -9.58 13.82
CA ILE A 237 27.22 -11.00 14.11
C ILE A 237 25.93 -11.75 14.40
N ASN A 238 25.10 -11.23 15.32
CA ASN A 238 23.84 -11.87 15.72
C ASN A 238 22.89 -12.04 14.52
N LEU A 239 22.66 -10.97 13.75
CA LEU A 239 21.82 -11.01 12.55
C LEU A 239 22.34 -12.00 11.49
N CYS A 240 23.67 -12.13 11.36
CA CYS A 240 24.27 -13.08 10.42
C CYS A 240 24.20 -14.53 10.93
N GLN A 241 24.31 -14.76 12.25
CA GLN A 241 24.07 -16.09 12.85
C GLN A 241 22.62 -16.53 12.65
N GLU A 242 21.64 -15.62 12.81
CA GLU A 242 20.23 -15.89 12.48
C GLU A 242 20.05 -16.25 10.99
N CYS A 243 20.75 -15.56 10.08
CA CYS A 243 20.69 -15.84 8.64
C CYS A 243 21.32 -17.18 8.22
N TYR A 244 22.25 -17.74 9.01
CA TYR A 244 23.06 -18.92 8.66
C TYR A 244 23.07 -20.01 9.75
N HIS A 245 22.02 -20.09 10.58
CA HIS A 245 21.93 -21.04 11.69
C HIS A 245 22.13 -22.51 11.27
N ASP A 246 21.64 -22.89 10.09
CA ASP A 246 21.80 -24.24 9.51
C ASP A 246 23.15 -24.46 8.77
N CYS A 247 24.09 -23.50 8.79
CA CYS A 247 25.31 -23.54 7.97
C CYS A 247 26.60 -23.41 8.81
N PRO A 248 27.16 -24.51 9.35
CA PRO A 248 28.35 -24.50 10.21
C PRO A 248 29.57 -23.79 9.61
N ALA A 249 29.80 -23.92 8.29
CA ALA A 249 30.90 -23.26 7.59
C ALA A 249 30.79 -21.72 7.62
N GLN A 250 29.59 -21.17 7.40
CA GLN A 250 29.36 -19.72 7.50
C GLN A 250 29.37 -19.26 8.96
N LEU A 251 28.86 -20.05 9.90
CA LEU A 251 28.96 -19.74 11.34
C LEU A 251 30.42 -19.63 11.82
N ALA A 252 31.33 -20.47 11.30
CA ALA A 252 32.76 -20.36 11.57
C ALA A 252 33.37 -19.06 11.01
N LEU A 253 32.99 -18.66 9.79
CA LEU A 253 33.39 -17.38 9.20
C LEU A 253 32.83 -16.17 9.97
N ILE A 254 31.60 -16.24 10.48
CA ILE A 254 30.97 -15.20 11.29
C ILE A 254 31.70 -15.00 12.63
N ARG A 255 32.15 -16.09 13.28
CA ARG A 255 33.01 -16.00 14.48
C ARG A 255 34.34 -15.33 14.15
N LYS A 256 35.05 -15.83 13.12
CA LYS A 256 36.32 -15.24 12.67
C LYS A 256 36.20 -13.75 12.31
N PHE A 257 35.08 -13.34 11.71
CA PHE A 257 34.79 -11.91 11.49
C PHE A 257 34.72 -11.15 12.82
N GLY A 258 33.94 -11.62 13.80
CA GLY A 258 33.86 -10.97 15.11
C GLY A 258 35.19 -10.88 15.86
N ASP A 259 36.03 -11.92 15.76
CA ASP A 259 37.32 -11.98 16.44
C ASP A 259 38.42 -11.14 15.75
N THR A 260 38.27 -10.79 14.47
CA THR A 260 39.34 -10.17 13.66
C THR A 260 38.91 -8.98 12.79
N TYR A 261 37.68 -8.48 12.93
CA TYR A 261 37.22 -7.28 12.23
C TYR A 261 37.92 -6.02 12.73
N ALA A 262 38.33 -5.18 11.79
CA ALA A 262 38.79 -3.82 12.02
C ALA A 262 38.37 -2.93 10.84
N ALA A 263 38.20 -1.63 11.08
CA ALA A 263 37.66 -0.69 10.10
C ALA A 263 38.59 -0.42 8.90
N ASP A 264 39.85 -0.83 8.98
CA ASP A 264 40.84 -0.88 7.89
C ASP A 264 40.72 -2.15 7.01
N LYS A 265 39.84 -3.12 7.36
CA LYS A 265 39.64 -4.38 6.62
C LYS A 265 38.22 -4.64 6.11
N ALA A 266 37.38 -3.61 6.09
CA ALA A 266 35.99 -3.69 5.64
C ALA A 266 35.85 -4.15 4.16
N LEU A 267 36.67 -3.63 3.23
CA LEU A 267 36.70 -4.12 1.83
C LEU A 267 37.25 -5.54 1.72
N GLU A 268 38.34 -5.88 2.41
CA GLU A 268 38.87 -7.26 2.45
C GLU A 268 37.80 -8.27 2.92
N TRP A 269 36.95 -7.86 3.87
CA TRP A 269 35.80 -8.64 4.31
C TRP A 269 34.59 -8.62 3.36
N TYR A 270 34.51 -7.64 2.45
CA TYR A 270 33.46 -7.53 1.45
C TYR A 270 33.74 -8.38 0.21
N THR A 271 35.01 -8.51 -0.19
CA THR A 271 35.48 -9.22 -1.40
C THR A 271 35.67 -10.72 -1.20
N ARG A 272 35.76 -11.20 0.05
CA ARG A 272 35.82 -12.63 0.37
C ARG A 272 34.47 -13.31 0.13
N ASP A 273 34.48 -14.53 -0.41
CA ASP A 273 33.26 -15.35 -0.47
C ASP A 273 32.81 -15.77 0.94
N CYS A 274 31.93 -14.95 1.50
CA CYS A 274 31.40 -15.10 2.84
C CYS A 274 29.99 -14.49 2.94
N PHE A 275 29.38 -14.69 4.10
CA PHE A 275 28.06 -14.15 4.43
C PHE A 275 27.89 -12.64 4.18
N LEU A 276 28.93 -11.81 4.39
CA LEU A 276 28.80 -10.34 4.40
C LEU A 276 28.30 -9.76 3.08
N TYR A 277 28.96 -10.08 1.96
CA TYR A 277 28.56 -9.62 0.62
C TYR A 277 27.09 -10.00 0.34
N ARG A 278 26.75 -11.26 0.58
CA ARG A 278 25.44 -11.86 0.27
C ARG A 278 24.33 -11.23 1.15
N VAL A 279 24.60 -11.06 2.44
CA VAL A 279 23.66 -10.46 3.41
C VAL A 279 23.49 -8.96 3.16
N LEU A 280 24.57 -8.21 2.99
CA LEU A 280 24.52 -6.76 2.79
C LEU A 280 23.83 -6.38 1.48
N ASN A 281 24.17 -7.02 0.36
CA ASN A 281 23.51 -6.75 -0.92
C ASN A 281 22.02 -7.17 -0.92
N LYS A 282 21.65 -8.23 -0.19
CA LYS A 282 20.24 -8.57 0.07
C LYS A 282 19.54 -7.51 0.92
N ILE A 283 20.18 -7.00 1.99
CA ILE A 283 19.65 -5.96 2.88
C ILE A 283 19.43 -4.63 2.12
N LEU A 284 20.36 -4.25 1.24
CA LEU A 284 20.27 -3.06 0.39
C LEU A 284 19.12 -3.17 -0.62
N ARG A 285 19.09 -4.25 -1.41
CA ARG A 285 18.06 -4.52 -2.42
C ARG A 285 16.66 -4.71 -1.83
N THR A 286 16.54 -5.21 -0.60
CA THR A 286 15.25 -5.28 0.13
C THR A 286 14.95 -4.02 0.93
N GLU A 287 15.84 -3.03 0.91
CA GLU A 287 15.78 -1.78 1.67
C GLU A 287 15.42 -1.98 3.16
N ASN A 288 15.96 -3.04 3.77
CA ASN A 288 15.60 -3.40 5.14
C ASN A 288 16.27 -2.42 6.13
N ILE A 289 15.57 -1.33 6.47
CA ILE A 289 16.11 -0.23 7.29
C ILE A 289 16.60 -0.70 8.66
N GLU A 290 16.00 -1.73 9.27
CA GLU A 290 16.45 -2.25 10.56
C GLU A 290 17.80 -2.96 10.42
N ALA A 291 17.98 -3.75 9.35
CA ALA A 291 19.23 -4.42 9.04
C ALA A 291 20.30 -3.46 8.46
N LEU A 292 19.91 -2.47 7.65
CA LEU A 292 20.80 -1.37 7.19
C LEU A 292 21.31 -0.56 8.37
N TYR A 293 20.47 -0.30 9.38
CA TYR A 293 20.89 0.34 10.61
C TYR A 293 21.87 -0.53 11.41
N ILE A 294 21.66 -1.85 11.47
CA ILE A 294 22.63 -2.78 12.09
C ILE A 294 23.98 -2.69 11.35
N PHE A 295 23.97 -2.82 10.02
CA PHE A 295 25.16 -2.75 9.16
C PHE A 295 25.80 -1.36 9.02
N ARG A 296 25.25 -0.29 9.61
CA ARG A 296 25.67 1.12 9.41
C ARG A 296 27.18 1.35 9.48
N THR A 297 27.85 0.78 10.47
CA THR A 297 29.27 0.99 10.73
C THR A 297 30.10 0.32 9.65
N TYR A 298 29.80 -0.94 9.34
CA TYR A 298 30.45 -1.67 8.25
C TYR A 298 30.21 -1.00 6.88
N ILE A 299 29.01 -0.46 6.61
CA ILE A 299 28.73 0.31 5.39
C ILE A 299 29.58 1.59 5.34
N ALA A 300 29.70 2.32 6.45
CA ALA A 300 30.52 3.52 6.54
C ALA A 300 32.02 3.20 6.36
N ASP A 301 32.51 2.13 6.98
CA ASP A 301 33.90 1.66 6.89
C ASP A 301 34.25 1.24 5.44
N VAL A 302 33.38 0.44 4.78
CA VAL A 302 33.52 0.08 3.35
C VAL A 302 33.56 1.33 2.46
N CYS A 303 32.66 2.31 2.68
CA CYS A 303 32.66 3.54 1.90
C CYS A 303 33.92 4.40 2.15
N ALA A 304 34.40 4.48 3.39
CA ALA A 304 35.60 5.24 3.73
C ALA A 304 36.86 4.65 3.07
N GLN A 305 37.01 3.32 3.05
CA GLN A 305 38.10 2.68 2.33
C GLN A 305 38.01 2.85 0.82
N LEU A 306 36.79 2.86 0.25
CA LEU A 306 36.61 3.09 -1.18
C LEU A 306 36.98 4.53 -1.56
N GLU A 307 36.70 5.52 -0.70
CA GLU A 307 37.21 6.88 -0.84
C GLU A 307 38.74 6.95 -0.76
N GLU A 308 39.37 6.20 0.15
CA GLU A 308 40.83 6.17 0.30
C GLU A 308 41.53 5.51 -0.91
N ASN A 309 41.08 4.32 -1.31
CA ASN A 309 41.61 3.62 -2.49
C ASN A 309 41.42 4.44 -3.77
N LYS A 310 40.29 5.15 -3.91
CA LYS A 310 40.09 6.09 -5.03
C LYS A 310 41.14 7.21 -5.03
N ARG A 311 41.44 7.83 -3.87
CA ARG A 311 42.46 8.90 -3.77
C ARG A 311 43.85 8.42 -4.19
N LEU A 312 44.19 7.17 -3.89
CA LEU A 312 45.44 6.54 -4.35
C LEU A 312 45.45 6.27 -5.86
N TYR A 313 44.28 6.00 -6.46
CA TYR A 313 44.14 5.70 -7.89
C TYR A 313 44.05 6.94 -8.81
N CYS A 314 43.56 8.08 -8.31
CA CYS A 314 43.35 9.34 -9.07
C CYS A 314 44.61 10.01 -9.68
N CYS A 315 45.77 9.34 -9.69
CA CYS A 315 46.99 9.85 -10.33
C CYS A 315 47.08 9.58 -11.84
N SER A 316 46.33 8.61 -12.38
CA SER A 316 46.28 8.33 -13.83
C SER A 316 45.26 9.22 -14.56
N HIS A 317 45.70 9.91 -15.62
CA HIS A 317 44.90 10.83 -16.42
C HIS A 317 44.19 10.10 -17.59
N GLU A 318 43.52 8.99 -17.29
CA GLU A 318 43.08 8.01 -18.28
C GLU A 318 41.56 7.81 -18.25
N ILE A 319 40.96 7.57 -19.41
CA ILE A 319 39.60 7.04 -19.51
C ILE A 319 39.72 5.53 -19.46
N MET A 320 39.03 4.91 -18.51
CA MET A 320 39.03 3.47 -18.29
C MET A 320 37.70 2.89 -18.81
N ILE A 321 37.77 1.78 -19.55
CA ILE A 321 36.59 0.98 -19.88
C ILE A 321 36.55 -0.22 -18.92
N VAL A 322 35.37 -0.52 -18.39
CA VAL A 322 35.11 -1.73 -17.59
C VAL A 322 33.84 -2.41 -18.06
N TYR A 323 33.78 -3.72 -17.85
CA TYR A 323 32.72 -4.60 -18.34
C TYR A 323 31.99 -5.27 -17.18
N ARG A 324 30.68 -5.48 -17.32
CA ARG A 324 29.89 -6.36 -16.45
C ARG A 324 28.89 -7.16 -17.27
N GLY A 325 28.99 -8.49 -17.22
CA GLY A 325 27.96 -9.36 -17.77
C GLY A 325 26.86 -9.68 -16.77
N GLN A 326 25.63 -9.84 -17.26
CA GLN A 326 24.54 -10.54 -16.57
C GLN A 326 23.44 -10.96 -17.55
N LEU A 327 22.61 -11.92 -17.14
CA LEU A 327 21.30 -12.14 -17.75
C LEU A 327 20.31 -11.03 -17.33
N MET A 328 19.39 -10.69 -18.23
CA MET A 328 18.39 -9.64 -18.03
C MET A 328 17.06 -9.99 -18.70
N LEU A 329 15.92 -9.54 -18.15
CA LEU A 329 14.62 -9.73 -18.79
C LEU A 329 14.45 -8.83 -20.03
N GLN A 330 13.79 -9.37 -21.06
CA GLN A 330 13.49 -8.66 -22.31
C GLN A 330 12.75 -7.32 -22.07
N TRP A 331 11.93 -7.20 -21.03
CA TRP A 331 11.24 -5.96 -20.68
C TRP A 331 12.17 -4.92 -20.01
N GLU A 332 13.14 -5.35 -19.21
CA GLU A 332 14.16 -4.46 -18.62
C GLU A 332 15.07 -3.92 -19.73
N LEU A 333 15.53 -4.79 -20.63
CA LEU A 333 16.28 -4.42 -21.83
C LEU A 333 15.49 -3.46 -22.72
N THR A 334 14.16 -3.64 -22.83
CA THR A 334 13.27 -2.71 -23.55
C THR A 334 13.14 -1.37 -22.81
N LYS A 335 13.12 -1.37 -21.48
CA LYS A 335 13.13 -0.15 -20.65
C LYS A 335 14.44 0.61 -20.79
N LEU A 336 15.58 -0.07 -20.87
CA LEU A 336 16.90 0.51 -21.16
C LEU A 336 16.95 1.17 -22.54
N LYS A 337 16.46 0.50 -23.60
CA LYS A 337 16.32 1.09 -24.94
C LYS A 337 15.45 2.34 -24.95
N ASN A 338 14.33 2.30 -24.23
CA ASN A 338 13.43 3.44 -24.06
C ASN A 338 13.97 4.52 -23.10
N SER A 339 15.18 4.33 -22.55
CA SER A 339 15.83 5.25 -21.60
C SER A 339 17.23 5.69 -22.07
N ILE A 340 17.54 5.58 -23.36
CA ILE A 340 18.78 6.12 -23.93
C ILE A 340 18.82 7.64 -23.69
N GLY A 341 19.95 8.14 -23.17
CA GLY A 341 20.13 9.52 -22.72
C GLY A 341 19.71 9.79 -21.27
N HIS A 342 19.00 8.87 -20.60
CA HIS A 342 18.62 9.00 -19.19
C HIS A 342 19.75 8.56 -18.25
N LEU A 343 19.62 8.91 -16.97
CA LEU A 343 20.44 8.35 -15.90
C LEU A 343 19.86 7.02 -15.41
N VAL A 344 20.73 6.11 -14.97
CA VAL A 344 20.38 4.85 -14.33
C VAL A 344 21.21 4.64 -13.06
N SER A 345 20.53 4.25 -11.98
CA SER A 345 21.09 3.96 -10.65
C SER A 345 21.00 2.48 -10.34
N VAL A 346 22.01 1.95 -9.65
CA VAL A 346 22.00 0.61 -9.06
C VAL A 346 21.83 0.73 -7.54
N ASN A 347 20.83 0.06 -6.97
CA ASN A 347 20.54 0.14 -5.52
C ASN A 347 21.35 -0.89 -4.70
N ALA A 348 22.63 -1.05 -5.04
CA ALA A 348 23.61 -1.93 -4.41
C ALA A 348 25.03 -1.41 -4.72
N PHE A 349 26.08 -2.08 -4.21
CA PHE A 349 27.42 -1.90 -4.78
C PHE A 349 27.45 -2.57 -6.15
N PHE A 350 28.21 -2.01 -7.08
CA PHE A 350 28.29 -2.51 -8.44
C PHE A 350 29.73 -2.93 -8.75
N SER A 351 29.93 -4.21 -9.04
CA SER A 351 31.22 -4.78 -9.43
C SER A 351 31.31 -4.91 -10.95
N ALA A 352 32.47 -4.57 -11.50
CA ALA A 352 32.84 -4.72 -12.91
C ALA A 352 34.30 -5.17 -13.01
N THR A 353 34.72 -5.60 -14.19
CA THR A 353 36.08 -6.09 -14.48
C THR A 353 36.68 -5.33 -15.66
N ARG A 354 38.01 -5.21 -15.74
CA ARG A 354 38.66 -4.74 -16.99
C ARG A 354 38.70 -5.81 -18.09
N ASP A 355 38.49 -7.08 -17.77
CA ASP A 355 38.50 -8.18 -18.73
C ASP A 355 37.09 -8.50 -19.26
N GLU A 356 36.87 -8.19 -20.53
CA GLU A 356 35.63 -8.51 -21.25
C GLU A 356 35.32 -10.01 -21.26
N ASN A 357 36.34 -10.89 -21.21
CA ASN A 357 36.15 -12.34 -21.18
C ASN A 357 35.57 -12.80 -19.83
N VAL A 358 36.03 -12.21 -18.73
CA VAL A 358 35.46 -12.44 -17.39
C VAL A 358 34.01 -11.93 -17.35
N ALA A 359 33.73 -10.76 -17.94
CA ALA A 359 32.36 -10.27 -18.07
C ALA A 359 31.47 -11.20 -18.91
N MET A 360 31.96 -11.74 -20.03
CA MET A 360 31.22 -12.71 -20.86
C MET A 360 30.79 -13.96 -20.06
N ILE A 361 31.64 -14.48 -19.17
CA ILE A 361 31.30 -15.63 -18.30
C ILE A 361 30.11 -15.30 -17.38
N PHE A 362 30.02 -14.07 -16.87
CA PHE A 362 28.88 -13.61 -16.06
C PHE A 362 27.65 -13.22 -16.87
N ALA A 363 27.81 -12.84 -18.15
CA ALA A 363 26.70 -12.61 -19.07
C ALA A 363 25.95 -13.90 -19.40
N GLY A 364 26.71 -14.99 -19.62
CA GLY A 364 26.21 -16.30 -19.98
C GLY A 364 25.63 -16.35 -21.40
N ASP A 365 25.37 -17.56 -21.89
CA ASP A 365 24.68 -17.77 -23.16
C ASP A 365 23.16 -17.48 -23.03
N GLU A 366 22.48 -17.15 -24.13
CA GLU A 366 21.01 -16.98 -24.19
C GLU A 366 20.22 -18.30 -24.04
N SER A 367 20.70 -19.22 -23.20
CA SER A 367 20.30 -20.63 -23.16
C SER A 367 18.88 -20.88 -22.60
N ASP A 368 18.05 -21.43 -23.48
CA ASP A 368 16.72 -22.03 -23.27
C ASP A 368 15.53 -21.10 -22.93
N TYR A 369 15.66 -19.77 -22.94
CA TYR A 369 14.55 -18.86 -22.58
C TYR A 369 14.50 -17.57 -23.42
N ASP A 370 13.55 -17.49 -24.37
CA ASP A 370 13.33 -16.31 -25.26
C ASP A 370 13.22 -14.96 -24.52
N TYR A 371 12.69 -14.97 -23.30
CA TYR A 371 12.40 -13.78 -22.49
C TYR A 371 13.60 -13.29 -21.65
N LEU A 372 14.70 -14.05 -21.60
CA LEU A 372 15.97 -13.61 -21.05
C LEU A 372 16.94 -13.27 -22.18
N LYS A 373 17.83 -12.32 -21.95
CA LYS A 373 18.85 -11.87 -22.90
C LYS A 373 20.19 -11.82 -22.19
N SER A 374 21.25 -12.23 -22.88
CA SER A 374 22.62 -12.03 -22.41
C SER A 374 22.98 -10.56 -22.59
N VAL A 375 23.49 -9.91 -21.54
CA VAL A 375 23.81 -8.48 -21.55
C VAL A 375 25.23 -8.25 -21.04
N ILE A 376 26.02 -7.52 -21.82
CA ILE A 376 27.25 -6.86 -21.36
C ILE A 376 26.96 -5.37 -21.19
N PHE A 377 27.21 -4.85 -19.99
CA PHE A 377 27.43 -3.42 -19.79
C PHE A 377 28.88 -3.11 -20.13
N GLU A 378 29.11 -2.24 -21.11
CA GLU A 378 30.40 -1.61 -21.38
C GLU A 378 30.34 -0.20 -20.80
N ILE A 379 31.24 0.12 -19.86
CA ILE A 379 31.14 1.30 -19.02
C ILE A 379 32.39 2.16 -19.19
N GLU A 380 32.21 3.35 -19.75
CA GLU A 380 33.24 4.39 -19.79
C GLU A 380 33.34 5.07 -18.41
N VAL A 381 34.57 5.20 -17.89
CA VAL A 381 34.86 5.76 -16.57
C VAL A 381 36.01 6.77 -16.67
N ASP A 382 35.70 8.05 -16.45
CA ASP A 382 36.70 9.11 -16.31
C ASP A 382 37.25 9.11 -14.86
N THR A 383 38.57 8.92 -14.68
CA THR A 383 39.22 8.92 -13.36
C THR A 383 39.15 10.25 -12.63
N ARG A 384 38.75 11.34 -13.32
CA ARG A 384 38.61 12.70 -12.79
C ARG A 384 37.22 12.98 -12.21
N LEU A 385 36.26 12.05 -12.34
CA LEU A 385 34.98 12.12 -11.63
C LEU A 385 35.25 12.32 -10.13
N ARG A 386 34.59 13.30 -9.52
CA ARG A 386 34.84 13.68 -8.12
C ARG A 386 34.03 12.80 -7.19
N HIS A 387 32.73 12.70 -7.46
CA HIS A 387 31.73 12.21 -6.51
C HIS A 387 31.39 10.73 -6.68
N THR A 388 31.31 10.22 -7.90
CA THR A 388 31.13 8.79 -8.17
C THR A 388 32.36 8.03 -7.68
N LEU A 389 32.20 7.21 -6.64
CA LEU A 389 33.29 6.50 -5.98
C LEU A 389 33.47 5.11 -6.60
N PHE A 390 34.70 4.80 -6.97
CA PHE A 390 35.12 3.47 -7.41
C PHE A 390 36.62 3.28 -7.15
N ALA A 391 37.06 2.03 -7.05
CA ALA A 391 38.47 1.69 -6.94
C ALA A 391 38.77 0.27 -7.47
N PRO A 392 40.01 0.00 -7.94
CA PRO A 392 40.49 -1.36 -8.17
C PRO A 392 40.67 -2.10 -6.85
N ILE A 393 39.89 -3.17 -6.67
CA ILE A 393 39.91 -4.03 -5.48
C ILE A 393 40.48 -5.42 -5.76
N SER A 394 40.96 -5.67 -6.98
CA SER A 394 41.68 -6.88 -7.39
C SER A 394 42.89 -7.26 -6.52
N HIS A 395 43.44 -6.29 -5.77
CA HIS A 395 44.52 -6.49 -4.79
C HIS A 395 44.04 -6.80 -3.36
N LEU A 396 42.72 -6.74 -3.10
CA LEU A 396 42.07 -7.01 -1.81
C LEU A 396 41.18 -8.26 -1.84
N GLY A 397 40.84 -8.78 -3.02
CA GLY A 397 40.11 -10.03 -3.20
C GLY A 397 41.04 -11.26 -3.19
N ASN A 398 40.44 -12.45 -3.15
CA ASN A 398 41.17 -13.72 -3.34
C ASN A 398 41.41 -14.06 -4.83
N MET A 399 40.82 -13.28 -5.76
CA MET A 399 40.70 -13.58 -7.19
C MET A 399 41.41 -12.51 -8.04
N ASN A 400 42.74 -12.37 -7.86
CA ASN A 400 43.55 -11.36 -8.55
C ASN A 400 43.41 -11.35 -10.09
N ALA A 401 42.95 -12.47 -10.68
CA ALA A 401 42.75 -12.64 -12.12
C ALA A 401 41.51 -11.91 -12.67
N GLU A 402 40.57 -11.46 -11.83
CA GLU A 402 39.32 -10.84 -12.29
C GLU A 402 39.46 -9.33 -12.56
N ASP A 403 40.60 -8.71 -12.23
CA ASP A 403 40.86 -7.26 -12.25
C ASP A 403 39.65 -6.38 -11.87
N GLU A 404 39.06 -6.72 -10.72
CA GLU A 404 37.81 -6.16 -10.23
C GLU A 404 37.89 -4.67 -9.84
N ILE A 405 36.92 -3.91 -10.35
CA ILE A 405 36.63 -2.51 -10.07
C ILE A 405 35.30 -2.45 -9.32
N LEU A 406 35.33 -2.04 -8.05
CA LEU A 406 34.13 -1.86 -7.24
C LEU A 406 33.67 -0.41 -7.29
N PHE A 407 32.42 -0.19 -7.69
CA PHE A 407 31.72 1.08 -7.60
C PHE A 407 30.84 1.13 -6.34
N SER A 408 30.72 2.33 -5.77
CA SER A 408 29.91 2.59 -4.58
C SER A 408 28.41 2.31 -4.72
N LEU A 409 27.77 2.17 -3.57
CA LEU A 409 26.32 2.22 -3.40
C LEU A 409 25.67 3.37 -4.19
N SER A 410 24.84 3.02 -5.18
CA SER A 410 24.22 3.97 -6.11
C SER A 410 25.20 4.96 -6.75
N THR A 411 26.31 4.44 -7.26
CA THR A 411 26.89 5.03 -8.47
C THR A 411 25.80 5.14 -9.54
N VAL A 412 25.77 6.31 -10.19
CA VAL A 412 24.83 6.63 -11.27
C VAL A 412 25.59 6.65 -12.59
N PHE A 413 25.00 6.01 -13.59
CA PHE A 413 25.52 5.94 -14.95
C PHE A 413 24.55 6.64 -15.91
N LYS A 414 25.05 7.11 -17.03
CA LYS A 414 24.25 7.62 -18.15
C LYS A 414 24.13 6.54 -19.21
N ILE A 415 22.92 6.27 -19.70
CA ILE A 415 22.70 5.29 -20.78
C ILE A 415 23.06 5.99 -22.10
N ILE A 416 24.10 5.50 -22.79
CA ILE A 416 24.59 6.08 -24.04
C ILE A 416 23.93 5.42 -25.25
N ASP A 417 23.90 4.07 -25.31
CA ASP A 417 23.23 3.30 -26.36
C ASP A 417 22.95 1.85 -25.92
N VAL A 418 22.08 1.13 -26.62
CA VAL A 418 21.71 -0.28 -26.38
C VAL A 418 21.64 -1.05 -27.71
N LEU A 419 22.77 -1.65 -28.10
CA LEU A 419 22.95 -2.28 -29.40
C LEU A 419 22.90 -3.83 -29.34
N PRO A 420 22.30 -4.50 -30.34
CA PRO A 420 22.42 -5.95 -30.48
C PRO A 420 23.82 -6.34 -30.98
N GLN A 421 24.35 -7.43 -30.46
CA GLN A 421 25.52 -8.14 -30.99
C GLN A 421 25.09 -9.54 -31.43
N GLN A 422 26.02 -10.36 -31.94
CA GLN A 422 25.68 -11.67 -32.53
C GLN A 422 25.06 -12.67 -31.53
N HIS A 423 25.47 -12.62 -30.26
CA HIS A 423 25.05 -13.57 -29.21
C HIS A 423 24.68 -12.91 -27.87
N HIS A 424 24.65 -11.58 -27.80
CA HIS A 424 24.34 -10.79 -26.61
C HIS A 424 23.86 -9.39 -26.98
N TRP A 425 23.40 -8.61 -26.00
CA TRP A 425 23.18 -7.18 -26.11
C TRP A 425 24.31 -6.41 -25.42
N ARG A 426 24.77 -5.33 -26.04
CA ARG A 426 25.78 -4.43 -25.46
C ARG A 426 25.12 -3.12 -25.07
N ILE A 427 25.24 -2.78 -23.79
CA ILE A 427 24.70 -1.55 -23.21
C ILE A 427 25.86 -0.64 -22.87
N TYR A 428 25.94 0.48 -23.58
CA TYR A 428 26.97 1.48 -23.37
C TYR A 428 26.53 2.42 -22.25
N LEU A 429 27.32 2.45 -21.18
CA LEU A 429 27.12 3.33 -20.03
C LEU A 429 28.30 4.28 -19.89
N GLN A 430 28.06 5.46 -19.32
CA GLN A 430 29.11 6.38 -18.88
C GLN A 430 28.92 6.67 -17.39
N ALA A 431 29.96 6.44 -16.58
CA ALA A 431 29.94 6.84 -15.17
C ALA A 431 29.88 8.37 -15.07
N THR A 432 29.08 8.92 -14.15
CA THR A 432 28.85 10.37 -14.06
C THR A 432 28.67 10.86 -12.63
N ASP A 433 28.99 12.12 -12.39
CA ASP A 433 28.70 12.83 -11.15
C ASP A 433 27.27 13.43 -11.14
N GLU A 434 26.57 13.49 -12.29
CA GLU A 434 25.24 14.12 -12.43
C GLU A 434 24.23 13.65 -11.37
N GLY A 435 24.28 12.38 -10.96
CA GLY A 435 23.41 11.84 -9.90
C GLY A 435 23.68 12.44 -8.51
N ARG A 436 24.96 12.67 -8.15
CA ARG A 436 25.32 13.32 -6.88
C ARG A 436 25.05 14.82 -6.95
N ASP A 437 25.33 15.47 -8.09
CA ASP A 437 25.04 16.90 -8.28
C ASP A 437 23.55 17.18 -8.06
N LEU A 438 22.67 16.40 -8.69
CA LEU A 438 21.21 16.47 -8.49
C LEU A 438 20.81 16.22 -7.01
N TYR A 439 21.49 15.32 -6.30
CA TYR A 439 21.24 15.07 -4.88
C TYR A 439 21.67 16.24 -3.99
N ASP A 440 22.88 16.78 -4.15
CA ASP A 440 23.35 17.88 -3.31
C ASP A 440 22.63 19.20 -3.65
N GLU A 441 22.15 19.39 -4.88
CA GLU A 441 21.20 20.47 -5.23
C GLU A 441 19.82 20.28 -4.57
N TYR A 442 19.21 19.08 -4.64
CA TYR A 442 17.95 18.77 -3.94
C TYR A 442 18.09 19.01 -2.42
N LYS A 443 19.15 18.47 -1.82
CA LYS A 443 19.48 18.61 -0.39
C LYS A 443 19.64 20.08 -0.01
N LYS A 444 20.30 20.88 -0.84
CA LYS A 444 20.45 22.32 -0.64
C LYS A 444 19.09 23.04 -0.69
N LEU A 445 18.24 22.74 -1.66
CA LEU A 445 16.90 23.32 -1.79
C LEU A 445 16.00 22.99 -0.58
N GLU A 446 15.97 21.74 -0.13
CA GLU A 446 15.18 21.37 1.04
C GLU A 446 15.81 21.81 2.38
N SER A 447 17.13 22.00 2.47
CA SER A 447 17.76 22.60 3.66
C SER A 447 17.45 24.09 3.85
N LEU A 448 17.00 24.78 2.79
CA LEU A 448 16.47 26.14 2.86
C LEU A 448 14.99 26.18 3.31
N ASN A 449 14.36 25.01 3.47
CA ASN A 449 12.95 24.87 3.80
C ASN A 449 12.79 24.71 5.33
N GLU A 450 12.19 25.69 6.01
CA GLU A 450 12.02 25.75 7.47
C GLU A 450 11.21 24.56 8.09
N GLU A 451 10.75 23.58 7.30
CA GLU A 451 10.18 22.31 7.78
C GLU A 451 11.24 21.22 8.07
N CYS A 452 12.44 21.29 7.47
CA CYS A 452 13.39 20.18 7.38
C CYS A 452 14.83 20.58 7.81
N PRO A 453 15.08 20.87 9.10
CA PRO A 453 16.35 21.43 9.56
C PRO A 453 17.58 20.50 9.46
N THR A 454 17.40 19.18 9.33
CA THR A 454 18.52 18.22 9.29
C THR A 454 18.33 17.12 8.23
N VAL A 455 19.43 16.47 7.84
CA VAL A 455 19.45 15.40 6.82
C VAL A 455 18.70 14.15 7.29
N GLU A 456 18.70 13.88 8.59
CA GLU A 456 17.94 12.80 9.23
C GLU A 456 16.43 13.00 9.06
N ILE A 457 15.95 14.24 9.27
CA ILE A 457 14.53 14.58 9.05
C ILE A 457 14.16 14.48 7.57
N LEU A 458 15.07 14.91 6.68
CA LEU A 458 14.90 14.80 5.23
C LEU A 458 14.82 13.33 4.77
N PHE A 459 15.61 12.42 5.34
CA PHE A 459 15.52 10.98 5.05
C PHE A 459 14.17 10.39 5.50
N GLY A 460 13.69 10.79 6.67
CA GLY A 460 12.34 10.46 7.13
C GLY A 460 11.23 10.98 6.19
N ARG A 461 11.42 12.15 5.57
CA ARG A 461 10.53 12.72 4.54
C ARG A 461 10.60 11.96 3.22
N LEU A 462 11.78 11.60 2.74
CA LEU A 462 11.96 10.84 1.50
C LEU A 462 11.26 9.48 1.55
N LEU A 463 11.38 8.75 2.67
CA LEU A 463 10.65 7.49 2.89
C LEU A 463 9.12 7.67 2.79
N MET A 464 8.58 8.87 3.03
CA MET A 464 7.15 9.15 2.87
C MET A 464 6.77 9.39 1.40
N SER A 465 7.56 10.14 0.63
CA SER A 465 7.33 10.34 -0.82
C SER A 465 7.48 9.03 -1.60
N MET A 466 8.37 8.13 -1.19
CA MET A 466 8.46 6.76 -1.77
C MET A 466 7.32 5.82 -1.31
N GLY A 467 6.32 6.31 -0.56
CA GLY A 467 5.17 5.51 -0.12
C GLY A 467 5.47 4.50 0.99
N GLN A 468 6.50 4.72 1.81
CA GLN A 468 6.96 3.78 2.84
C GLN A 468 6.71 4.27 4.29
N PRO A 469 5.46 4.59 4.69
CA PRO A 469 5.18 5.26 5.97
C PRO A 469 5.52 4.42 7.20
N ILE A 470 5.51 3.08 7.11
CA ILE A 470 5.90 2.19 8.21
C ILE A 470 7.40 2.29 8.48
N LYS A 471 8.22 2.27 7.41
CA LYS A 471 9.68 2.48 7.46
C LYS A 471 10.00 3.88 8.02
N ALA A 472 9.35 4.92 7.51
CA ALA A 472 9.49 6.29 8.02
C ALA A 472 9.14 6.42 9.51
N LEU A 473 8.06 5.78 9.97
CA LEU A 473 7.66 5.78 11.37
C LEU A 473 8.68 5.07 12.28
N LYS A 474 9.14 3.86 11.88
CA LYS A 474 10.19 3.12 12.60
C LYS A 474 11.48 3.95 12.72
N TYR A 475 11.92 4.55 11.61
CA TYR A 475 13.08 5.43 11.57
C TYR A 475 12.92 6.63 12.52
N GLY A 476 11.81 7.37 12.45
CA GLY A 476 11.55 8.52 13.32
C GLY A 476 11.45 8.14 14.80
N MET A 477 10.95 6.94 15.14
CA MET A 477 10.96 6.43 16.51
C MET A 477 12.38 6.10 17.01
N ALA A 478 13.26 5.60 16.14
CA ALA A 478 14.66 5.36 16.47
C ALA A 478 15.45 6.66 16.63
N LEU A 479 15.16 7.68 15.81
CA LEU A 479 15.83 8.98 15.84
C LEU A 479 15.55 9.75 17.14
N ILE A 480 14.29 9.80 17.60
CA ILE A 480 13.94 10.41 18.90
C ILE A 480 14.67 9.74 20.09
N LYS A 481 15.01 8.45 20.00
CA LYS A 481 15.78 7.75 21.06
C LYS A 481 17.27 8.11 21.08
N ARG A 482 17.83 8.71 20.02
CA ARG A 482 19.27 9.02 19.91
C ARG A 482 19.59 10.50 20.00
N LEU A 483 18.69 11.37 19.54
CA LEU A 483 18.88 12.81 19.66
C LEU A 483 18.88 13.20 21.14
N ASN A 484 20.02 13.72 21.63
CA ASN A 484 20.21 14.22 22.98
C ASN A 484 19.48 15.57 23.19
N THR A 485 18.15 15.57 23.05
CA THR A 485 17.14 16.49 23.64
C THR A 485 17.28 18.01 23.48
N HIS A 486 18.36 18.53 22.87
CA HIS A 486 18.76 19.92 23.00
C HIS A 486 18.15 20.86 21.94
N ASP A 487 17.81 20.37 20.74
CA ASP A 487 16.90 21.12 19.87
C ASP A 487 15.45 20.62 19.96
N ILE A 488 14.57 21.58 20.22
CA ILE A 488 13.12 21.44 20.35
C ILE A 488 12.47 21.49 18.96
N ILE A 489 13.13 22.11 17.97
CA ILE A 489 12.68 22.19 16.58
C ILE A 489 12.74 20.81 15.94
N ASP A 490 13.88 20.10 16.02
CA ASP A 490 14.04 18.75 15.48
C ASP A 490 13.03 17.76 16.08
N HIS A 491 12.86 17.81 17.41
CA HIS A 491 11.87 16.98 18.10
C HIS A 491 10.43 17.33 17.65
N ALA A 492 10.13 18.60 17.37
CA ALA A 492 8.85 19.00 16.78
C ALA A 492 8.70 18.53 15.33
N ALA A 493 9.77 18.57 14.52
CA ALA A 493 9.78 18.12 13.14
C ALA A 493 9.57 16.60 13.03
N ILE A 494 10.27 15.81 13.85
CA ILE A 494 10.12 14.35 13.88
C ILE A 494 8.75 13.96 14.43
N THR A 495 8.22 14.64 15.46
CA THR A 495 6.84 14.36 15.93
C THR A 495 5.77 14.79 14.91
N CYS A 496 6.03 15.80 14.08
CA CYS A 496 5.19 16.16 12.94
C CYS A 496 5.22 15.07 11.86
N LEU A 497 6.40 14.61 11.46
CA LEU A 497 6.59 13.48 10.52
C LEU A 497 5.90 12.21 11.03
N GLN A 498 6.16 11.81 12.28
CA GLN A 498 5.48 10.67 12.91
C GLN A 498 3.96 10.82 12.87
N SER A 499 3.43 12.02 13.11
CA SER A 499 1.99 12.27 13.01
C SER A 499 1.43 12.04 11.61
N GLU A 500 2.20 12.31 10.56
CA GLU A 500 1.79 11.99 9.20
C GLU A 500 1.88 10.50 8.90
N CYS A 501 2.98 9.83 9.28
CA CYS A 501 3.11 8.38 9.13
C CYS A 501 1.95 7.65 9.82
N LEU A 502 1.67 8.02 11.08
CA LEU A 502 0.57 7.46 11.88
C LEU A 502 -0.81 7.80 11.30
N TYR A 503 -0.95 8.94 10.61
CA TYR A 503 -2.17 9.23 9.85
C TYR A 503 -2.32 8.27 8.65
N ILE A 504 -1.28 8.08 7.83
CA ILE A 504 -1.35 7.20 6.64
C ILE A 504 -1.56 5.73 7.03
N ILE A 505 -1.01 5.29 8.16
CA ILE A 505 -1.19 3.93 8.73
C ILE A 505 -2.56 3.75 9.43
N GLY A 506 -3.40 4.79 9.53
CA GLY A 506 -4.75 4.71 10.13
C GLY A 506 -4.80 4.92 11.66
N LYS A 507 -3.68 5.21 12.31
CA LYS A 507 -3.53 5.37 13.77
C LYS A 507 -3.80 6.81 14.24
N PHE A 508 -4.90 7.41 13.79
CA PHE A 508 -5.21 8.84 13.97
C PHE A 508 -5.17 9.38 15.42
N LYS A 509 -5.33 8.56 16.47
CA LYS A 509 -5.22 8.99 17.88
C LYS A 509 -3.77 9.16 18.32
N GLU A 510 -2.89 8.28 17.85
CA GLU A 510 -1.44 8.42 18.03
C GLU A 510 -0.95 9.63 17.22
N ALA A 511 -1.45 9.81 15.99
CA ALA A 511 -1.20 11.02 15.19
C ALA A 511 -1.64 12.31 15.89
N ILE A 512 -2.88 12.39 16.42
CA ILE A 512 -3.36 13.53 17.21
C ILE A 512 -2.44 13.83 18.39
N GLN A 513 -1.90 12.80 19.06
CA GLN A 513 -0.97 13.00 20.17
C GLN A 513 0.38 13.53 19.68
N CYS A 514 0.97 12.95 18.63
CA CYS A 514 2.23 13.43 18.04
C CYS A 514 2.12 14.89 17.54
N SER A 515 1.07 15.23 16.79
CA SER A 515 0.79 16.61 16.36
C SER A 515 0.66 17.58 17.55
N ARG A 516 -0.03 17.17 18.63
CA ARG A 516 -0.18 17.99 19.85
C ARG A 516 1.15 18.15 20.58
N ASN A 517 1.96 17.10 20.67
CA ASN A 517 3.30 17.16 21.25
C ASN A 517 4.16 18.20 20.50
N GLY A 518 4.23 18.13 19.16
CA GLY A 518 4.94 19.11 18.32
C GLY A 518 4.47 20.55 18.56
N ILE A 519 3.16 20.79 18.57
CA ILE A 519 2.57 22.12 18.90
C ILE A 519 3.01 22.60 20.30
N THR A 520 3.06 21.72 21.30
CA THR A 520 3.51 22.11 22.65
C THR A 520 5.01 22.32 22.76
N LEU A 521 5.83 21.59 22.00
CA LEU A 521 7.28 21.76 21.92
C LEU A 521 7.62 23.14 21.33
N LEU A 522 7.07 23.45 20.16
CA LEU A 522 7.25 24.75 19.51
C LEU A 522 6.79 25.92 20.38
N ARG A 523 5.65 25.77 21.07
CA ARG A 523 5.16 26.78 22.03
C ARG A 523 6.10 26.97 23.22
N LYS A 524 6.70 25.90 23.76
CA LYS A 524 7.70 25.99 24.84
C LYS A 524 8.99 26.69 24.38
N ARG A 525 9.38 26.52 23.11
CA ARG A 525 10.55 27.21 22.51
C ARG A 525 10.31 28.71 22.29
N GLY A 526 9.07 29.19 22.40
CA GLY A 526 8.69 30.57 22.09
C GLY A 526 8.40 30.83 20.62
N MET A 527 8.23 29.79 19.79
CA MET A 527 8.00 29.96 18.36
C MET A 527 6.65 30.63 18.07
N SER A 528 6.65 31.53 17.09
CA SER A 528 5.45 32.19 16.56
C SER A 528 4.46 31.16 16.01
N SER A 529 3.15 31.42 16.16
CA SER A 529 2.11 30.58 15.54
C SER A 529 2.17 30.58 14.01
N LYS A 530 2.85 31.59 13.45
CA LYS A 530 3.08 31.79 12.01
C LYS A 530 4.22 30.92 11.44
N HIS A 531 5.06 30.30 12.27
CA HIS A 531 6.18 29.46 11.83
C HIS A 531 5.66 28.26 11.03
N ILE A 532 6.28 27.96 9.89
CA ILE A 532 5.80 26.95 8.94
C ILE A 532 5.52 25.58 9.60
N LEU A 533 6.46 25.07 10.41
CA LEU A 533 6.34 23.80 11.13
C LEU A 533 5.21 23.79 12.19
N TYR A 534 4.84 24.96 12.75
CA TYR A 534 3.68 25.07 13.66
C TYR A 534 2.36 24.98 12.88
N LEU A 535 2.28 25.63 11.72
CA LEU A 535 1.16 25.52 10.79
C LEU A 535 1.03 24.09 10.24
N ARG A 536 2.17 23.41 10.01
CA ARG A 536 2.23 22.00 9.58
C ARG A 536 1.70 21.05 10.64
N CYS A 537 2.13 21.18 11.90
CA CYS A 537 1.56 20.40 13.01
C CYS A 537 0.05 20.65 13.18
N ARG A 538 -0.43 21.88 12.95
CA ARG A 538 -1.87 22.21 12.96
C ARG A 538 -2.63 21.55 11.82
N PHE A 539 -2.05 21.51 10.62
CA PHE A 539 -2.62 20.80 9.47
C PHE A 539 -2.78 19.31 9.77
N TYR A 540 -1.75 18.60 10.22
CA TYR A 540 -1.86 17.17 10.55
C TYR A 540 -2.76 16.89 11.76
N LEU A 541 -2.81 17.80 12.74
CA LEU A 541 -3.79 17.75 13.83
C LEU A 541 -5.21 17.80 13.26
N ALA A 542 -5.52 18.78 12.39
CA ALA A 542 -6.83 18.92 11.79
C ALA A 542 -7.19 17.74 10.86
N ARG A 543 -6.26 17.29 10.02
CA ARG A 543 -6.39 16.11 9.16
C ARG A 543 -6.78 14.87 9.97
N SER A 544 -6.15 14.67 11.13
CA SER A 544 -6.44 13.55 12.04
C SER A 544 -7.71 13.74 12.89
N LEU A 545 -8.04 14.99 13.26
CA LEU A 545 -9.30 15.34 13.95
C LEU A 545 -10.53 15.14 13.04
N ALA A 546 -10.38 15.37 11.74
CA ALA A 546 -11.42 15.09 10.75
C ALA A 546 -11.81 13.60 10.73
N LEU A 547 -10.84 12.69 10.85
CA LEU A 547 -11.09 11.24 10.87
C LEU A 547 -11.48 10.67 12.26
N THR A 548 -11.61 11.51 13.28
CA THR A 548 -12.00 11.10 14.64
C THR A 548 -13.30 11.77 15.11
N TYR A 549 -14.19 12.09 14.16
CA TYR A 549 -15.51 12.74 14.37
C TYR A 549 -15.45 14.13 15.03
N LYS A 550 -14.25 14.68 15.26
CA LYS A 550 -13.97 16.00 15.86
C LYS A 550 -13.90 17.11 14.81
N VAL A 551 -14.69 16.98 13.75
CA VAL A 551 -14.48 17.70 12.50
C VAL A 551 -14.67 19.22 12.65
N ARG A 552 -15.40 19.72 13.68
CA ARG A 552 -15.50 21.18 13.96
C ARG A 552 -14.21 21.75 14.56
N GLU A 553 -13.53 20.96 15.40
CA GLU A 553 -12.20 21.28 15.93
C GLU A 553 -11.21 21.37 14.76
N ALA A 554 -11.25 20.38 13.85
CA ALA A 554 -10.48 20.40 12.60
C ALA A 554 -10.78 21.64 11.74
N ARG A 555 -12.06 21.98 11.52
CA ARG A 555 -12.47 23.10 10.67
C ARG A 555 -11.97 24.44 11.21
N VAL A 556 -12.14 24.72 12.50
CA VAL A 556 -11.64 25.96 13.14
C VAL A 556 -10.10 26.03 13.09
N ILE A 557 -9.41 24.90 13.26
CA ILE A 557 -7.96 24.84 13.09
C ILE A 557 -7.57 25.15 11.63
N LEU A 558 -8.28 24.62 10.62
CA LEU A 558 -7.97 24.87 9.21
C LEU A 558 -8.30 26.30 8.77
N GLU A 559 -9.46 26.84 9.17
CA GLU A 559 -9.87 28.23 8.90
C GLU A 559 -8.81 29.23 9.42
N THR A 560 -8.29 28.99 10.63
CA THR A 560 -7.22 29.83 11.22
C THR A 560 -5.84 29.55 10.61
N THR A 561 -5.51 28.28 10.32
CA THR A 561 -4.23 27.92 9.69
C THR A 561 -4.13 28.47 8.27
N LEU A 562 -5.21 28.44 7.48
CA LEU A 562 -5.27 29.04 6.15
C LEU A 562 -5.05 30.55 6.19
N HIS A 563 -5.70 31.24 7.14
CA HIS A 563 -5.53 32.68 7.33
C HIS A 563 -4.08 33.05 7.70
N GLU A 564 -3.46 32.28 8.58
CA GLU A 564 -2.05 32.46 8.93
C GLU A 564 -1.11 32.08 7.76
N GLN A 565 -1.41 31.06 6.97
CA GLN A 565 -0.65 30.76 5.74
C GLN A 565 -0.73 31.90 4.72
N GLN A 566 -1.93 32.41 4.43
CA GLN A 566 -2.17 33.47 3.44
C GLN A 566 -1.55 34.83 3.81
N GLN A 567 -1.24 35.06 5.10
CA GLN A 567 -0.55 36.28 5.54
C GLN A 567 0.98 36.22 5.41
N ASN A 568 1.58 35.03 5.48
CA ASN A 568 3.04 34.88 5.69
C ASN A 568 3.73 34.07 4.59
N LEU A 569 2.99 33.28 3.81
CA LEU A 569 3.50 32.50 2.69
C LEU A 569 3.07 33.17 1.37
N HIS A 570 3.82 32.92 0.30
CA HIS A 570 3.40 33.34 -1.03
C HIS A 570 2.04 32.73 -1.40
N LYS A 571 1.19 33.48 -2.11
CA LYS A 571 -0.19 33.10 -2.50
C LYS A 571 -0.34 31.70 -3.14
N HIS A 572 0.72 31.18 -3.77
CA HIS A 572 0.76 29.87 -4.43
C HIS A 572 1.59 28.82 -3.64
N HIS A 573 1.71 28.93 -2.31
CA HIS A 573 2.47 27.97 -1.50
C HIS A 573 1.75 26.62 -1.34
N GLU A 574 2.49 25.51 -1.35
CA GLU A 574 1.88 24.16 -1.34
C GLU A 574 0.99 23.88 -0.12
N HIS A 575 1.35 24.38 1.07
CA HIS A 575 0.54 24.19 2.28
C HIS A 575 -0.81 24.91 2.22
N ILE A 576 -0.94 25.96 1.39
CA ILE A 576 -2.23 26.61 1.10
C ILE A 576 -3.08 25.63 0.29
N ALA A 577 -2.52 24.97 -0.73
CA ALA A 577 -3.20 23.94 -1.50
C ALA A 577 -3.55 22.69 -0.66
N ASP A 578 -2.66 22.23 0.23
CA ASP A 578 -2.95 21.15 1.20
C ASP A 578 -4.17 21.50 2.07
N THR A 579 -4.17 22.72 2.63
CA THR A 579 -5.24 23.22 3.49
C THR A 579 -6.54 23.40 2.71
N LEU A 580 -6.49 23.93 1.48
CA LEU A 580 -7.66 24.07 0.59
C LEU A 580 -8.23 22.72 0.14
N LYS A 581 -7.38 21.73 -0.21
CA LYS A 581 -7.78 20.35 -0.54
C LYS A 581 -8.55 19.71 0.62
N LEU A 582 -8.02 19.86 1.84
CA LEU A 582 -8.65 19.37 3.06
C LEU A 582 -9.90 20.18 3.46
N MET A 583 -9.92 21.50 3.28
CA MET A 583 -11.11 22.33 3.52
C MET A 583 -12.21 22.08 2.49
N GLY A 584 -11.88 21.80 1.23
CA GLY A 584 -12.84 21.41 0.20
C GLY A 584 -13.49 20.06 0.51
N LEU A 585 -12.68 19.09 0.95
CA LEU A 585 -13.16 17.85 1.58
C LEU A 585 -14.11 18.20 2.75
N LEU A 586 -13.71 19.07 3.69
CA LEU A 586 -14.57 19.51 4.79
C LEU A 586 -15.83 20.28 4.38
N LYS A 587 -15.87 20.93 3.20
CA LYS A 587 -16.99 21.79 2.80
C LYS A 587 -18.07 21.07 2.01
N GLY A 588 -17.69 20.05 1.24
CA GLY A 588 -18.63 19.02 0.78
C GLY A 588 -19.37 18.41 1.97
N TYR A 589 -18.65 18.23 3.09
CA TYR A 589 -19.22 17.72 4.34
C TYR A 589 -20.11 18.71 5.13
N GLU A 590 -20.38 19.92 4.65
CA GLU A 590 -21.29 20.88 5.33
C GLU A 590 -22.38 21.50 4.45
N THR A 591 -22.05 21.89 3.21
CA THR A 591 -22.85 22.85 2.44
C THR A 591 -23.09 22.49 0.98
N GLY A 592 -22.75 21.27 0.55
CA GLY A 592 -22.85 20.85 -0.85
C GLY A 592 -21.51 20.87 -1.59
N TYR A 593 -21.44 20.16 -2.71
CA TYR A 593 -20.18 19.84 -3.39
C TYR A 593 -19.69 20.94 -4.35
N ASP A 594 -20.48 21.95 -4.65
CA ASP A 594 -20.09 23.07 -5.52
C ASP A 594 -18.92 23.86 -4.89
N LYS A 595 -19.03 24.17 -3.59
CA LYS A 595 -17.96 24.80 -2.80
C LYS A 595 -16.81 23.83 -2.51
N ALA A 596 -17.07 22.53 -2.47
CA ALA A 596 -16.03 21.50 -2.36
C ALA A 596 -15.18 21.43 -3.63
N LEU A 597 -15.84 21.46 -4.79
CA LEU A 597 -15.24 21.50 -6.12
C LEU A 597 -14.41 22.76 -6.28
N GLN A 598 -14.95 23.96 -5.99
CA GLN A 598 -14.21 25.22 -6.01
C GLN A 598 -12.89 25.13 -5.21
N LEU A 599 -12.96 24.79 -3.91
CA LEU A 599 -11.78 24.71 -3.05
C LEU A 599 -10.75 23.65 -3.49
N ARG A 600 -11.21 22.53 -4.07
CA ARG A 600 -10.32 21.47 -4.61
C ARG A 600 -9.72 21.83 -5.95
N THR A 601 -10.45 22.53 -6.82
CA THR A 601 -9.96 23.05 -8.10
C THR A 601 -8.98 24.20 -7.89
N ASP A 602 -9.20 25.05 -6.88
CA ASP A 602 -8.22 26.07 -6.46
C ASP A 602 -6.94 25.43 -5.90
N ALA A 603 -7.06 24.37 -5.10
CA ALA A 603 -5.89 23.58 -4.67
C ALA A 603 -5.15 22.94 -5.86
N LEU A 604 -5.87 22.29 -6.78
CA LEU A 604 -5.32 21.70 -8.00
C LEU A 604 -4.62 22.75 -8.88
N ARG A 605 -5.21 23.95 -9.01
CA ARG A 605 -4.63 25.07 -9.75
C ARG A 605 -3.33 25.55 -9.11
N ILE A 606 -3.32 25.80 -7.80
CA ILE A 606 -2.08 26.18 -7.09
C ILE A 606 -1.01 25.09 -7.27
N TYR A 607 -1.37 23.81 -7.08
CA TYR A 607 -0.44 22.71 -7.34
C TYR A 607 0.08 22.74 -8.80
N GLN A 608 -0.77 22.95 -9.82
CA GLN A 608 -0.33 23.04 -11.23
C GLN A 608 0.43 24.34 -11.58
N GLU A 609 0.37 25.37 -10.73
CA GLU A 609 1.13 26.63 -10.86
C GLU A 609 2.54 26.53 -10.24
N ILE A 610 2.82 25.53 -9.39
CA ILE A 610 4.14 25.33 -8.74
C ILE A 610 4.76 23.93 -8.92
N LEU A 611 3.99 22.91 -9.32
CA LEU A 611 4.41 21.53 -9.54
C LEU A 611 4.20 21.13 -11.03
N PRO A 612 5.00 20.20 -11.58
CA PRO A 612 4.66 19.48 -12.80
C PRO A 612 3.28 18.78 -12.72
N LYS A 613 2.62 18.62 -13.86
CA LYS A 613 1.26 18.01 -13.93
C LYS A 613 1.25 16.53 -13.53
N ASN A 614 2.37 15.83 -13.72
CA ASN A 614 2.58 14.44 -13.32
C ASN A 614 2.91 14.26 -11.83
N HIS A 615 3.11 15.33 -11.05
CA HIS A 615 3.46 15.21 -9.63
C HIS A 615 2.32 14.56 -8.82
N PRO A 616 2.60 13.57 -7.94
CA PRO A 616 1.62 12.96 -7.05
C PRO A 616 0.68 13.91 -6.26
N LYS A 617 1.13 15.11 -5.83
CA LYS A 617 0.21 16.10 -5.20
C LYS A 617 -0.82 16.67 -6.20
N CYS A 618 -0.45 16.88 -7.47
CA CYS A 618 -1.38 17.17 -8.57
C CYS A 618 -2.34 16.00 -8.83
N ILE A 619 -1.84 14.76 -8.80
CA ILE A 619 -2.67 13.56 -8.99
C ILE A 619 -3.69 13.42 -7.85
N GLU A 620 -3.28 13.52 -6.57
CA GLU A 620 -4.21 13.51 -5.42
C GLU A 620 -5.28 14.60 -5.51
N ALA A 621 -4.91 15.80 -5.95
CA ALA A 621 -5.85 16.91 -6.13
C ALA A 621 -6.82 16.65 -7.30
N THR A 622 -6.34 16.03 -8.38
CA THR A 622 -7.16 15.58 -9.52
C THR A 622 -8.18 14.51 -9.10
N VAL A 623 -7.75 13.49 -8.35
CA VAL A 623 -8.64 12.48 -7.74
C VAL A 623 -9.63 13.12 -6.75
N SER A 624 -9.19 14.13 -5.99
CA SER A 624 -10.08 14.89 -5.09
C SER A 624 -11.15 15.68 -5.85
N VAL A 625 -10.80 16.30 -6.98
CA VAL A 625 -11.74 16.99 -7.89
C VAL A 625 -12.71 16.00 -8.54
N ALA A 626 -12.24 14.86 -9.03
CA ALA A 626 -13.08 13.78 -9.54
C ALA A 626 -14.10 13.30 -8.50
N GLY A 627 -13.67 13.14 -7.25
CA GLY A 627 -14.56 12.84 -6.12
C GLY A 627 -15.67 13.88 -5.95
N SER A 628 -15.39 15.19 -6.09
CA SER A 628 -16.44 16.23 -6.09
C SER A 628 -17.42 16.05 -7.26
N TYR A 629 -16.95 15.79 -8.48
CA TYR A 629 -17.83 15.56 -9.64
C TYR A 629 -18.73 14.34 -9.46
N ARG A 630 -18.20 13.23 -8.92
CA ARG A 630 -18.98 12.03 -8.58
C ARG A 630 -20.12 12.33 -7.61
N TYR A 631 -19.90 13.17 -6.59
CA TYR A 631 -20.96 13.57 -5.65
C TYR A 631 -21.91 14.66 -6.18
N LEU A 632 -21.59 15.27 -7.32
CA LEU A 632 -22.51 16.10 -8.10
C LEU A 632 -23.26 15.28 -9.18
N GLY A 633 -23.13 13.95 -9.21
CA GLY A 633 -23.73 13.07 -10.23
C GLY A 633 -23.02 13.09 -11.60
N ASN A 634 -21.95 13.85 -11.74
CA ASN A 634 -21.21 14.02 -12.99
C ASN A 634 -20.19 12.88 -13.22
N PHE A 635 -20.68 11.64 -13.23
CA PHE A 635 -19.87 10.43 -13.22
C PHE A 635 -18.88 10.33 -14.38
N ARG A 636 -19.26 10.75 -15.60
CA ARG A 636 -18.35 10.75 -16.76
C ARG A 636 -17.17 11.69 -16.57
N ILE A 637 -17.41 12.92 -16.10
CA ILE A 637 -16.34 13.90 -15.80
C ILE A 637 -15.43 13.36 -14.68
N ALA A 638 -15.99 12.65 -13.70
CA ALA A 638 -15.19 11.98 -12.68
C ALA A 638 -14.27 10.89 -13.27
N LEU A 639 -14.76 10.03 -14.18
CA LEU A 639 -13.93 9.06 -14.90
C LEU A 639 -12.86 9.76 -15.75
N ASP A 640 -13.22 10.80 -16.52
CA ASP A 640 -12.28 11.56 -17.38
C ASP A 640 -11.09 12.14 -16.58
N TYR A 641 -11.25 12.42 -15.28
CA TYR A 641 -10.17 12.85 -14.38
C TYR A 641 -9.43 11.68 -13.73
N LEU A 642 -10.11 10.58 -13.39
CA LEU A 642 -9.51 9.40 -12.76
C LEU A 642 -8.68 8.57 -13.75
N GLU A 643 -9.08 8.48 -15.01
CA GLU A 643 -8.32 7.82 -16.08
C GLU A 643 -7.01 8.57 -16.37
N LYS A 644 -7.04 9.90 -16.35
CA LYS A 644 -5.82 10.73 -16.43
C LYS A 644 -4.94 10.56 -15.19
N ALA A 645 -5.52 10.44 -14.00
CA ALA A 645 -4.78 10.17 -12.77
C ALA A 645 -4.08 8.80 -12.82
N ILE A 646 -4.80 7.72 -13.13
CA ILE A 646 -4.23 6.36 -13.15
C ILE A 646 -3.15 6.22 -14.23
N SER A 647 -3.37 6.76 -15.45
CA SER A 647 -2.39 6.67 -16.54
C SER A 647 -1.06 7.35 -16.22
N VAL A 648 -1.08 8.45 -15.47
CA VAL A 648 0.15 9.11 -14.97
C VAL A 648 0.79 8.28 -13.86
N GLN A 649 0.01 7.73 -12.93
CA GLN A 649 0.54 6.86 -11.88
C GLN A 649 1.25 5.62 -12.45
N GLU A 650 0.73 5.05 -13.54
CA GLU A 650 1.30 3.89 -14.23
C GLU A 650 2.56 4.20 -15.05
N GLN A 651 2.87 5.47 -15.30
CA GLN A 651 4.10 5.91 -15.97
C GLN A 651 5.22 6.24 -14.98
N PHE A 652 4.88 6.80 -13.80
CA PHE A 652 5.85 7.44 -12.90
C PHE A 652 5.95 6.84 -11.49
N LEU A 653 4.98 6.04 -11.03
CA LEU A 653 5.01 5.43 -9.70
C LEU A 653 5.35 3.94 -9.74
N ILE A 654 5.98 3.47 -8.67
CA ILE A 654 6.12 2.03 -8.37
C ILE A 654 4.71 1.42 -8.23
N ASP A 655 4.46 0.24 -8.82
CA ASP A 655 3.13 -0.35 -8.96
C ASP A 655 2.31 -0.43 -7.66
N ASP A 656 2.97 -0.67 -6.53
CA ASP A 656 2.41 -0.80 -5.18
C ASP A 656 2.20 0.54 -4.43
N HIS A 657 2.39 1.68 -5.10
CA HIS A 657 2.26 2.96 -4.41
C HIS A 657 0.81 3.24 -3.94
N SER A 658 0.66 3.58 -2.66
CA SER A 658 -0.61 3.73 -1.95
C SER A 658 -1.66 4.62 -2.62
N SER A 659 -1.22 5.63 -3.39
CA SER A 659 -2.10 6.55 -4.11
C SER A 659 -2.75 5.90 -5.34
N ARG A 660 -2.17 4.86 -5.95
CA ARG A 660 -2.79 4.10 -7.04
C ARG A 660 -4.01 3.35 -6.54
N GLY A 661 -3.89 2.67 -5.39
CA GLY A 661 -5.04 2.07 -4.69
C GLY A 661 -6.13 3.10 -4.36
N ALA A 662 -5.75 4.34 -3.99
CA ALA A 662 -6.72 5.41 -3.75
C ALA A 662 -7.46 5.87 -5.02
N THR A 663 -6.79 5.93 -6.17
CA THR A 663 -7.41 6.22 -7.47
C THR A 663 -8.35 5.10 -7.89
N LEU A 664 -7.89 3.84 -7.88
CA LEU A 664 -8.69 2.64 -8.18
C LEU A 664 -9.95 2.56 -7.30
N ARG A 665 -9.85 2.94 -6.02
CA ARG A 665 -11.00 3.02 -5.11
C ARG A 665 -12.06 4.03 -5.57
N GLU A 666 -11.65 5.21 -6.04
CA GLU A 666 -12.58 6.21 -6.57
C GLU A 666 -13.13 5.83 -7.95
N ILE A 667 -12.36 5.11 -8.78
CA ILE A 667 -12.84 4.51 -10.03
C ILE A 667 -13.93 3.48 -9.73
N GLY A 668 -13.69 2.55 -8.79
CA GLY A 668 -14.68 1.57 -8.34
C GLY A 668 -15.96 2.22 -7.80
N LEU A 669 -15.82 3.27 -6.98
CA LEU A 669 -16.96 4.07 -6.49
C LEU A 669 -17.73 4.80 -7.61
N THR A 670 -17.08 5.12 -8.73
CA THR A 670 -17.72 5.75 -9.89
C THR A 670 -18.49 4.72 -10.73
N TYR A 671 -17.89 3.56 -11.00
CA TYR A 671 -18.56 2.47 -11.72
C TYR A 671 -19.70 1.84 -10.92
N GLU A 672 -19.59 1.74 -9.59
CA GLU A 672 -20.70 1.31 -8.72
C GLU A 672 -21.90 2.26 -8.81
N ALA A 673 -21.66 3.58 -8.86
CA ALA A 673 -22.71 4.58 -9.03
C ALA A 673 -23.36 4.54 -10.43
N LEU A 674 -22.63 4.06 -11.45
CA LEU A 674 -23.13 3.77 -12.79
C LEU A 674 -23.79 2.38 -12.91
N GLY A 675 -23.83 1.58 -11.83
CA GLY A 675 -24.36 0.21 -11.84
C GLY A 675 -23.46 -0.84 -12.53
N GLN A 676 -22.24 -0.47 -12.91
CA GLN A 676 -21.27 -1.36 -13.56
C GLN A 676 -20.48 -2.15 -12.51
N PHE A 677 -21.18 -3.02 -11.79
CA PHE A 677 -20.65 -3.70 -10.61
C PHE A 677 -19.42 -4.59 -10.88
N ASP A 678 -19.28 -5.14 -12.09
CA ASP A 678 -18.14 -6.01 -12.42
C ASP A 678 -16.83 -5.22 -12.57
N VAL A 679 -16.89 -4.06 -13.24
CA VAL A 679 -15.75 -3.13 -13.34
C VAL A 679 -15.42 -2.53 -11.97
N ALA A 680 -16.43 -2.24 -11.16
CA ALA A 680 -16.24 -1.78 -9.78
C ALA A 680 -15.57 -2.84 -8.90
N PHE A 681 -15.99 -4.10 -9.02
CA PHE A 681 -15.41 -5.24 -8.29
C PHE A 681 -13.92 -5.40 -8.57
N ASP A 682 -13.52 -5.40 -9.84
CA ASP A 682 -12.11 -5.60 -10.24
C ASP A 682 -11.22 -4.43 -9.77
N ASN A 683 -11.73 -3.19 -9.81
CA ASN A 683 -11.04 -2.03 -9.25
C ASN A 683 -10.88 -2.12 -7.72
N TYR A 684 -11.92 -2.55 -6.99
CA TYR A 684 -11.83 -2.73 -5.54
C TYR A 684 -10.87 -3.86 -5.14
N LEU A 685 -10.78 -4.93 -5.96
CA LEU A 685 -9.87 -6.04 -5.72
C LEU A 685 -8.40 -5.65 -5.94
N GLN A 686 -8.09 -4.88 -6.98
CA GLN A 686 -6.75 -4.32 -7.19
C GLN A 686 -6.36 -3.30 -6.11
N ALA A 687 -7.31 -2.45 -5.69
CA ALA A 687 -7.07 -1.54 -4.55
C ALA A 687 -6.83 -2.31 -3.23
N TYR A 688 -7.51 -3.44 -3.04
CA TYR A 688 -7.30 -4.33 -1.89
C TYR A 688 -5.90 -4.96 -1.90
N SER A 689 -5.44 -5.52 -3.03
CA SER A 689 -4.13 -6.20 -3.09
C SER A 689 -2.97 -5.22 -2.83
N ILE A 690 -2.96 -4.04 -3.48
CA ILE A 690 -1.97 -2.98 -3.25
C ILE A 690 -1.88 -2.63 -1.75
N TRP A 691 -3.02 -2.34 -1.11
CA TRP A 691 -3.01 -2.00 0.32
C TRP A 691 -2.74 -3.19 1.25
N MET A 692 -2.96 -4.44 0.84
CA MET A 692 -2.53 -5.62 1.62
C MET A 692 -1.03 -5.90 1.48
N ARG A 693 -0.41 -5.63 0.32
CA ARG A 693 1.05 -5.70 0.16
C ARG A 693 1.73 -4.60 0.99
N GLN A 694 1.18 -3.39 0.99
CA GLN A 694 1.70 -2.27 1.79
C GLN A 694 1.40 -2.37 3.30
N PHE A 695 0.24 -2.92 3.69
CA PHE A 695 -0.18 -3.09 5.09
C PHE A 695 -0.62 -4.54 5.38
N PRO A 696 0.31 -5.50 5.56
CA PRO A 696 -0.01 -6.92 5.74
C PRO A 696 -0.87 -7.23 6.99
N ASP A 697 -0.81 -6.40 8.02
CA ASP A 697 -1.64 -6.46 9.23
C ASP A 697 -3.09 -5.93 9.02
N GLY A 698 -3.39 -5.46 7.80
CA GLY A 698 -4.64 -4.81 7.41
C GLY A 698 -4.60 -3.29 7.51
N HIS A 699 -5.57 -2.64 6.85
CA HIS A 699 -5.73 -1.18 6.88
C HIS A 699 -7.21 -0.79 6.77
N VAL A 700 -7.55 0.47 7.09
CA VAL A 700 -8.93 1.00 6.95
C VAL A 700 -9.46 0.81 5.53
N TYR A 701 -8.58 0.99 4.53
CA TYR A 701 -8.99 0.88 3.13
C TYR A 701 -9.07 -0.57 2.61
N THR A 702 -8.38 -1.54 3.21
CA THR A 702 -8.61 -2.96 2.85
C THR A 702 -9.92 -3.48 3.44
N VAL A 703 -10.27 -3.03 4.66
CA VAL A 703 -11.61 -3.21 5.25
C VAL A 703 -12.71 -2.58 4.38
N PHE A 704 -12.46 -1.41 3.78
CA PHE A 704 -13.39 -0.81 2.81
C PHE A 704 -13.61 -1.70 1.59
N CYS A 705 -12.54 -2.11 0.91
CA CYS A 705 -12.67 -2.90 -0.31
C CYS A 705 -13.42 -4.21 -0.03
N LEU A 706 -13.13 -4.88 1.09
CA LEU A 706 -13.90 -6.07 1.53
C LEU A 706 -15.40 -5.78 1.73
N ASN A 707 -15.78 -4.65 2.34
CA ASN A 707 -17.19 -4.26 2.48
C ASN A 707 -17.86 -4.06 1.12
N LYS A 708 -17.16 -3.45 0.16
CA LYS A 708 -17.70 -3.19 -1.19
C LYS A 708 -17.78 -4.45 -2.03
N ILE A 709 -16.74 -5.28 -2.02
CA ILE A 709 -16.73 -6.57 -2.71
C ILE A 709 -17.82 -7.49 -2.13
N GLY A 710 -17.94 -7.58 -0.80
CA GLY A 710 -19.05 -8.31 -0.15
C GLY A 710 -20.42 -7.69 -0.45
N GLY A 711 -20.50 -6.37 -0.63
CA GLY A 711 -21.70 -5.67 -1.09
C GLY A 711 -22.10 -6.05 -2.52
N ILE A 712 -21.14 -6.20 -3.43
CA ILE A 712 -21.35 -6.64 -4.82
C ILE A 712 -21.74 -8.13 -4.85
N TYR A 713 -21.07 -8.99 -4.08
CA TYR A 713 -21.46 -10.39 -3.93
C TYR A 713 -22.91 -10.55 -3.43
N ARG A 714 -23.34 -9.74 -2.44
CA ARG A 714 -24.74 -9.69 -1.99
C ARG A 714 -25.70 -9.29 -3.12
N MET A 715 -25.35 -8.32 -3.96
CA MET A 715 -26.17 -7.94 -5.13
C MET A 715 -26.24 -9.04 -6.19
N ARG A 716 -25.16 -9.80 -6.39
CA ARG A 716 -25.13 -11.02 -7.24
C ARG A 716 -25.84 -12.23 -6.61
N LYS A 717 -26.38 -12.12 -5.39
CA LYS A 717 -26.95 -13.20 -4.55
C LYS A 717 -25.94 -14.29 -4.14
N GLN A 718 -24.65 -14.00 -4.26
CA GLN A 718 -23.53 -14.80 -3.75
C GLN A 718 -23.39 -14.51 -2.24
N PHE A 719 -24.30 -15.09 -1.46
CA PHE A 719 -24.51 -14.73 -0.07
C PHE A 719 -23.47 -15.30 0.91
N LYS A 720 -22.82 -16.43 0.59
CA LYS A 720 -21.78 -16.99 1.48
C LYS A 720 -20.52 -16.13 1.38
N GLU A 721 -20.15 -15.84 0.14
CA GLU A 721 -19.03 -15.05 -0.33
C GLU A 721 -19.15 -13.62 0.22
N ALA A 722 -20.37 -13.04 0.18
CA ALA A 722 -20.69 -11.78 0.83
C ALA A 722 -20.47 -11.82 2.36
N LEU A 723 -21.00 -12.84 3.05
CA LEU A 723 -20.82 -13.00 4.50
C LEU A 723 -19.37 -13.27 4.89
N GLU A 724 -18.58 -13.93 4.05
CA GLU A 724 -17.14 -14.18 4.27
C GLU A 724 -16.33 -12.89 4.13
N CYS A 725 -16.50 -12.14 3.05
CA CYS A 725 -15.91 -10.81 2.89
C CYS A 725 -16.21 -9.90 4.09
N GLN A 726 -17.45 -9.93 4.57
CA GLN A 726 -17.89 -9.14 5.72
C GLN A 726 -17.32 -9.66 7.06
N LYS A 727 -17.21 -10.98 7.27
CA LYS A 727 -16.51 -11.54 8.47
C LYS A 727 -15.04 -11.09 8.50
N CYS A 728 -14.30 -11.25 7.39
CA CYS A 728 -12.90 -10.85 7.31
C CYS A 728 -12.75 -9.34 7.56
N ALA A 729 -13.63 -8.50 6.98
CA ALA A 729 -13.65 -7.06 7.25
C ALA A 729 -13.94 -6.71 8.72
N LEU A 730 -14.84 -7.45 9.38
CA LEU A 730 -15.14 -7.31 10.81
C LEU A 730 -13.93 -7.69 11.67
N GLU A 731 -13.25 -8.78 11.34
CA GLU A 731 -12.10 -9.33 12.06
C GLU A 731 -10.85 -8.45 11.92
N MET A 732 -10.50 -8.06 10.69
CA MET A 732 -9.38 -7.14 10.42
C MET A 732 -9.56 -5.80 11.15
N HIS A 733 -10.75 -5.20 11.09
CA HIS A 733 -11.02 -3.99 11.86
C HIS A 733 -11.11 -4.25 13.38
N ALA A 734 -11.56 -5.43 13.83
CA ALA A 734 -11.52 -5.77 15.25
C ALA A 734 -10.07 -5.83 15.78
N SER A 735 -9.12 -6.31 14.99
CA SER A 735 -7.67 -6.21 15.26
C SER A 735 -7.22 -4.73 15.31
N LEU A 736 -7.40 -3.99 14.21
CA LEU A 736 -6.93 -2.60 14.05
C LEU A 736 -7.47 -1.65 15.14
N PHE A 737 -8.75 -1.81 15.53
CA PHE A 737 -9.44 -0.85 16.40
C PHE A 737 -9.81 -1.39 17.79
N LYS A 738 -9.45 -2.65 18.08
CA LYS A 738 -9.65 -3.38 19.36
C LYS A 738 -11.10 -3.37 19.90
N LYS A 739 -12.06 -3.01 19.04
CA LYS A 739 -13.53 -3.12 19.16
C LYS A 739 -14.09 -3.21 17.73
N GLY A 740 -15.02 -4.13 17.49
CA GLY A 740 -15.55 -4.44 16.15
C GLY A 740 -16.30 -3.28 15.46
N THR A 741 -16.58 -3.46 14.16
CA THR A 741 -17.13 -2.44 13.26
C THR A 741 -18.62 -2.14 13.41
N ARG A 742 -19.04 -1.01 12.82
CA ARG A 742 -20.39 -0.85 12.25
C ARG A 742 -20.58 -1.53 10.90
N HIS A 743 -19.72 -1.28 9.90
CA HIS A 743 -20.05 -1.53 8.48
C HIS A 743 -20.31 -2.98 8.13
N PRO A 744 -19.34 -3.90 8.29
CA PRO A 744 -19.56 -5.34 8.20
C PRO A 744 -20.84 -5.80 8.89
N ILE A 745 -21.08 -5.44 10.15
CA ILE A 745 -22.29 -5.88 10.87
C ILE A 745 -23.56 -5.34 10.20
N HIS A 746 -23.58 -4.10 9.74
CA HIS A 746 -24.73 -3.54 9.04
C HIS A 746 -24.97 -4.20 7.67
N GLU A 747 -23.90 -4.47 6.91
CA GLU A 747 -23.98 -5.15 5.60
C GLU A 747 -24.29 -6.66 5.74
N MET A 748 -23.81 -7.35 6.76
CA MET A 748 -24.25 -8.70 7.14
C MET A 748 -25.74 -8.70 7.47
N GLY A 749 -26.23 -7.69 8.19
CA GLY A 749 -27.65 -7.51 8.46
C GLY A 749 -28.48 -7.43 7.17
N LYS A 750 -27.98 -6.71 6.15
CA LYS A 750 -28.61 -6.63 4.82
C LYS A 750 -28.51 -7.95 4.06
N THR A 751 -27.36 -8.62 4.09
CA THR A 751 -27.16 -9.94 3.48
C THR A 751 -28.15 -10.96 4.04
N TYR A 752 -28.33 -11.00 5.37
CA TYR A 752 -29.36 -11.84 6.02
C TYR A 752 -30.81 -11.44 5.70
N LEU A 753 -31.11 -10.19 5.31
CA LEU A 753 -32.43 -9.83 4.79
C LEU A 753 -32.66 -10.36 3.37
N ASP A 754 -31.66 -10.19 2.50
CA ASP A 754 -31.74 -10.59 1.10
C ASP A 754 -31.78 -12.13 0.95
N MET A 755 -31.18 -12.86 1.91
CA MET A 755 -31.34 -14.31 2.11
C MET A 755 -32.71 -14.73 2.67
N GLY A 756 -33.51 -13.81 3.19
CA GLY A 756 -34.75 -14.10 3.92
C GLY A 756 -34.56 -14.59 5.37
N GLU A 757 -33.33 -14.62 5.89
CA GLU A 757 -32.99 -15.04 7.26
C GLU A 757 -33.33 -13.96 8.31
N ASN A 758 -34.61 -13.56 8.36
CA ASN A 758 -35.09 -12.45 9.17
C ASN A 758 -34.72 -12.54 10.67
N LYS A 759 -34.59 -13.75 11.23
CA LYS A 759 -34.11 -13.97 12.60
C LYS A 759 -32.66 -13.51 12.79
N ASN A 760 -31.77 -13.85 11.84
CA ASN A 760 -30.37 -13.46 11.86
C ASN A 760 -30.20 -11.99 11.50
N ALA A 761 -30.96 -11.46 10.54
CA ALA A 761 -31.01 -10.02 10.27
C ALA A 761 -31.38 -9.20 11.52
N ILE A 762 -32.45 -9.58 12.24
CA ILE A 762 -32.86 -8.92 13.50
C ILE A 762 -31.75 -9.02 14.57
N LYS A 763 -31.10 -10.18 14.73
CA LYS A 763 -29.98 -10.36 15.67
C LYS A 763 -28.82 -9.42 15.33
N THR A 764 -28.41 -9.39 14.06
CA THR A 764 -27.26 -8.63 13.56
C THR A 764 -27.51 -7.12 13.59
N PHE A 765 -28.68 -6.63 13.17
CA PHE A 765 -29.02 -5.20 13.33
C PHE A 765 -29.18 -4.78 14.79
N ARG A 766 -29.60 -5.67 15.71
CA ARG A 766 -29.59 -5.38 17.15
C ARG A 766 -28.16 -5.23 17.69
N LEU A 767 -27.18 -6.01 17.20
CA LEU A 767 -25.77 -5.85 17.54
C LEU A 767 -25.22 -4.52 17.00
N ALA A 768 -25.48 -4.19 15.73
CA ALA A 768 -25.10 -2.88 15.15
C ALA A 768 -25.74 -1.70 15.90
N ARG A 769 -27.02 -1.83 16.31
CA ARG A 769 -27.72 -0.84 17.14
C ARG A 769 -27.09 -0.70 18.52
N ALA A 770 -26.76 -1.81 19.19
CA ALA A 770 -26.10 -1.80 20.49
C ALA A 770 -24.73 -1.12 20.41
N TYR A 771 -23.93 -1.45 19.39
CA TYR A 771 -22.67 -0.75 19.09
C TYR A 771 -22.89 0.76 18.98
N TRP A 772 -23.89 1.20 18.19
CA TRP A 772 -24.22 2.62 18.04
C TRP A 772 -24.52 3.32 19.36
N LEU A 773 -25.33 2.71 20.23
CA LEU A 773 -25.66 3.29 21.52
C LEU A 773 -24.47 3.42 22.49
N THR A 774 -23.36 2.68 22.26
CA THR A 774 -22.09 2.87 22.99
C THR A 774 -21.17 3.95 22.39
N LYS A 775 -21.46 4.41 21.17
CA LYS A 775 -20.59 5.32 20.40
C LYS A 775 -21.12 6.73 20.24
N THR A 776 -22.44 6.91 20.30
CA THR A 776 -23.08 8.23 20.23
C THR A 776 -24.18 8.39 21.27
N SER A 777 -24.13 9.48 22.03
CA SER A 777 -25.25 9.94 22.85
C SER A 777 -26.36 10.57 21.99
N ASP A 778 -25.98 11.16 20.85
CA ASP A 778 -26.90 11.77 19.90
C ASP A 778 -27.80 10.74 19.21
N ARG A 779 -29.11 10.88 19.41
CA ARG A 779 -30.15 10.03 18.81
C ARG A 779 -30.65 10.52 17.45
N THR A 780 -30.17 11.68 16.98
CA THR A 780 -30.35 12.13 15.59
C THR A 780 -29.27 11.59 14.64
N ASN A 781 -28.25 10.92 15.19
CA ASN A 781 -27.23 10.22 14.42
C ASN A 781 -27.89 9.31 13.38
N ILE A 782 -27.46 9.47 12.13
CA ILE A 782 -28.09 8.84 10.98
C ILE A 782 -27.82 7.32 10.98
N ASP A 783 -26.81 6.84 11.71
CA ASP A 783 -26.32 5.45 11.60
C ASP A 783 -27.11 4.52 12.49
N LEU A 784 -27.36 4.98 13.71
CA LEU A 784 -28.41 4.49 14.55
C LEU A 784 -29.76 4.52 13.81
N ASN A 785 -30.10 5.64 13.16
CA ASN A 785 -31.39 5.78 12.46
C ASN A 785 -31.52 4.85 11.25
N GLY A 786 -30.49 4.70 10.41
CA GLY A 786 -30.49 3.75 9.28
C GLY A 786 -30.46 2.30 9.76
N THR A 787 -29.73 1.99 10.83
CA THR A 787 -29.77 0.67 11.47
C THR A 787 -31.14 0.39 12.10
N GLU A 788 -31.82 1.39 12.65
CA GLU A 788 -33.21 1.27 13.12
C GLU A 788 -34.21 1.15 11.95
N SER A 789 -33.99 1.82 10.81
CA SER A 789 -34.77 1.64 9.58
C SER A 789 -34.64 0.22 9.03
N TYR A 790 -33.42 -0.32 8.90
CA TYR A 790 -33.21 -1.69 8.44
C TYR A 790 -33.67 -2.73 9.48
N LEU A 791 -33.59 -2.44 10.79
CA LEU A 791 -34.22 -3.26 11.84
C LEU A 791 -35.76 -3.23 11.76
N ALA A 792 -36.36 -2.10 11.39
CA ALA A 792 -37.79 -2.01 11.10
C ALA A 792 -38.15 -2.81 9.84
N THR A 793 -37.36 -2.71 8.77
CA THR A 793 -37.47 -3.57 7.57
C THR A 793 -37.39 -5.05 7.95
N ALA A 794 -36.47 -5.44 8.84
CA ALA A 794 -36.33 -6.80 9.34
C ALA A 794 -37.55 -7.27 10.17
N TYR A 795 -38.11 -6.40 11.01
CA TYR A 795 -39.38 -6.69 11.69
C TYR A 795 -40.54 -6.82 10.70
N SER A 796 -40.58 -6.03 9.62
CA SER A 796 -41.59 -6.10 8.57
C SER A 796 -41.53 -7.46 7.84
N HIS A 797 -40.34 -7.88 7.39
CA HIS A 797 -40.16 -9.18 6.73
C HIS A 797 -40.38 -10.37 7.68
N ALA A 798 -40.22 -10.18 9.00
CA ALA A 798 -40.62 -11.13 10.04
C ALA A 798 -42.12 -11.08 10.41
N GLY A 799 -42.98 -10.41 9.63
CA GLY A 799 -44.42 -10.31 9.85
C GLY A 799 -44.85 -9.38 11.00
N ARG A 800 -43.92 -8.68 11.66
CA ARG A 800 -44.17 -7.85 12.84
C ARG A 800 -44.52 -6.41 12.45
N TYR A 801 -45.45 -6.23 11.52
CA TYR A 801 -45.68 -4.95 10.84
C TYR A 801 -45.97 -3.78 11.78
N LYS A 802 -46.77 -3.97 12.84
CA LYS A 802 -47.05 -2.94 13.87
C LYS A 802 -45.81 -2.56 14.70
N GLN A 803 -44.81 -3.44 14.81
CA GLN A 803 -43.52 -3.15 15.45
C GLN A 803 -42.58 -2.40 14.48
N ALA A 804 -42.60 -2.77 13.20
CA ALA A 804 -41.86 -2.08 12.15
C ALA A 804 -42.35 -0.64 11.95
N GLN A 805 -43.66 -0.44 11.79
CA GLN A 805 -44.30 0.88 11.64
C GLN A 805 -43.87 1.86 12.74
N LYS A 806 -44.06 1.51 14.01
CA LYS A 806 -43.67 2.36 15.16
C LYS A 806 -42.19 2.73 15.17
N LEU A 807 -41.33 1.87 14.62
CA LEU A 807 -39.89 2.13 14.52
C LEU A 807 -39.57 3.05 13.32
N PHE A 808 -40.25 2.88 12.18
CA PHE A 808 -40.16 3.81 11.04
C PHE A 808 -40.65 5.22 11.44
N GLU A 809 -41.82 5.35 12.06
CA GLU A 809 -42.39 6.62 12.55
C GLU A 809 -41.44 7.35 13.52
N LYS A 810 -40.85 6.60 14.46
CA LYS A 810 -39.81 7.09 15.38
C LYS A 810 -38.56 7.56 14.63
N VAL A 811 -38.09 6.82 13.64
CA VAL A 811 -36.89 7.21 12.87
C VAL A 811 -37.17 8.44 11.99
N ILE A 812 -38.30 8.48 11.29
CA ILE A 812 -38.68 9.60 10.42
C ILE A 812 -38.86 10.89 11.22
N SER A 813 -39.48 10.82 12.41
CA SER A 813 -39.61 11.98 13.30
C SER A 813 -38.25 12.45 13.84
N LEU A 814 -37.36 11.55 14.27
CA LEU A 814 -35.98 11.90 14.65
C LEU A 814 -35.19 12.51 13.49
N GLN A 815 -35.33 11.97 12.28
CA GLN A 815 -34.68 12.49 11.08
C GLN A 815 -35.22 13.88 10.69
N LYS A 816 -36.55 14.05 10.58
CA LYS A 816 -37.19 15.35 10.23
C LYS A 816 -36.90 16.43 11.28
N ASN A 817 -36.91 16.10 12.58
CA ASN A 817 -36.52 17.03 13.64
C ASN A 817 -35.04 17.43 13.58
N SER A 818 -34.16 16.58 13.01
CA SER A 818 -32.76 16.92 12.76
C SER A 818 -32.56 17.75 11.48
N ARG A 819 -33.35 17.49 10.43
CA ARG A 819 -33.27 18.18 9.14
C ARG A 819 -34.66 18.43 8.55
N PRO A 820 -35.27 19.59 8.85
CA PRO A 820 -36.54 20.01 8.25
C PRO A 820 -36.50 20.01 6.71
N ASN A 821 -35.34 20.35 6.13
CA ASN A 821 -35.15 20.43 4.68
C ASN A 821 -35.05 19.06 3.97
N GLY A 822 -34.88 17.96 4.73
CA GLY A 822 -34.81 16.58 4.23
C GLY A 822 -33.40 16.02 3.96
N ASN A 823 -33.31 14.71 3.80
CA ASN A 823 -32.15 13.99 3.27
C ASN A 823 -32.55 12.67 2.59
N LEU A 824 -31.62 12.09 1.83
CA LEU A 824 -31.74 10.75 1.22
C LEU A 824 -32.28 9.70 2.20
N CYS A 825 -31.79 9.68 3.43
CA CYS A 825 -32.17 8.69 4.44
C CYS A 825 -33.65 8.76 4.82
N ILE A 826 -34.27 9.94 4.83
CA ILE A 826 -35.74 10.10 4.98
C ILE A 826 -36.43 9.46 3.78
N GLY A 827 -35.94 9.72 2.56
CA GLY A 827 -36.45 9.09 1.32
C GLY A 827 -36.44 7.56 1.38
N TYR A 828 -35.29 6.95 1.70
CA TYR A 828 -35.17 5.49 1.87
C TYR A 828 -36.03 4.95 3.03
N THR A 829 -36.08 5.65 4.17
CA THR A 829 -36.90 5.22 5.33
C THR A 829 -38.40 5.27 5.00
N LEU A 830 -38.85 6.27 4.23
CA LEU A 830 -40.22 6.37 3.72
C LEU A 830 -40.55 5.29 2.68
N HIS A 831 -39.60 4.94 1.79
CA HIS A 831 -39.75 3.81 0.87
C HIS A 831 -39.93 2.50 1.67
N HIS A 832 -39.10 2.24 2.67
CA HIS A 832 -39.25 1.05 3.52
C HIS A 832 -40.55 1.08 4.35
N MET A 833 -41.00 2.24 4.83
CA MET A 833 -42.29 2.40 5.52
C MET A 833 -43.48 2.14 4.60
N GLY A 834 -43.49 2.69 3.38
CA GLY A 834 -44.52 2.41 2.37
C GLY A 834 -44.55 0.92 2.01
N SER A 835 -43.39 0.27 1.88
CA SER A 835 -43.28 -1.18 1.70
C SER A 835 -43.68 -2.03 2.92
N ASN A 836 -43.87 -1.42 4.10
CA ASN A 836 -44.48 -2.06 5.27
C ASN A 836 -46.00 -1.84 5.29
N LEU A 837 -46.47 -0.63 4.99
CA LEU A 837 -47.89 -0.29 4.91
C LEU A 837 -48.59 -1.07 3.78
N GLN A 838 -47.93 -1.26 2.64
CA GLN A 838 -48.36 -2.15 1.56
C GLN A 838 -48.56 -3.60 2.04
N ARG A 839 -47.68 -4.12 2.91
CA ARG A 839 -47.82 -5.46 3.52
C ARG A 839 -48.89 -5.52 4.62
N MET A 840 -49.38 -4.37 5.07
CA MET A 840 -50.55 -4.24 5.96
C MET A 840 -51.84 -3.93 5.19
N SER A 841 -51.83 -3.98 3.86
CA SER A 841 -52.92 -3.56 2.97
C SER A 841 -53.37 -2.10 3.12
N GLN A 842 -52.54 -1.24 3.74
CA GLN A 842 -52.79 0.20 3.89
C GLN A 842 -52.32 0.96 2.65
N LEU A 843 -52.99 0.72 1.52
CA LEU A 843 -52.50 1.10 0.19
C LEU A 843 -52.43 2.63 -0.01
N ASN A 844 -53.38 3.39 0.53
CA ASN A 844 -53.37 4.86 0.47
C ASN A 844 -52.19 5.45 1.24
N ASP A 845 -51.98 5.01 2.49
CA ASP A 845 -50.86 5.46 3.34
C ASP A 845 -49.50 5.08 2.73
N ALA A 846 -49.42 3.92 2.08
CA ALA A 846 -48.24 3.49 1.33
C ALA A 846 -47.94 4.40 0.14
N ILE A 847 -48.96 4.83 -0.62
CA ILE A 847 -48.82 5.78 -1.73
C ILE A 847 -48.33 7.15 -1.24
N GLU A 848 -48.87 7.68 -0.13
CA GLU A 848 -48.38 8.95 0.43
C GLU A 848 -46.93 8.84 0.93
N CYS A 849 -46.56 7.71 1.53
CA CYS A 849 -45.16 7.43 1.88
C CYS A 849 -44.25 7.38 0.63
N TYR A 850 -44.72 6.79 -0.47
CA TYR A 850 -43.96 6.76 -1.72
C TYR A 850 -43.86 8.14 -2.40
N LYS A 851 -44.93 8.96 -2.39
CA LYS A 851 -44.90 10.36 -2.88
C LYS A 851 -43.87 11.21 -2.13
N GLU A 852 -43.91 11.21 -0.80
CA GLU A 852 -42.94 11.95 0.02
C GLU A 852 -41.52 11.33 -0.09
N SER A 853 -41.40 10.01 -0.27
CA SER A 853 -40.12 9.35 -0.56
C SER A 853 -39.50 9.90 -1.85
N ILE A 854 -40.22 9.87 -2.98
CA ILE A 854 -39.78 10.43 -4.27
C ILE A 854 -39.40 11.91 -4.10
N ARG A 855 -40.26 12.71 -3.44
CA ARG A 855 -40.01 14.14 -3.17
C ARG A 855 -38.75 14.41 -2.33
N MET A 856 -38.33 13.46 -1.49
CA MET A 856 -37.08 13.57 -0.71
C MET A 856 -35.87 12.96 -1.44
N LEU A 857 -36.07 12.06 -2.39
CA LEU A 857 -35.01 11.46 -3.22
C LEU A 857 -34.61 12.38 -4.38
N SER A 858 -35.55 12.90 -5.17
CA SER A 858 -35.30 13.84 -6.29
C SER A 858 -34.72 15.21 -5.86
N LYS A 859 -34.58 15.46 -4.55
CA LYS A 859 -33.79 16.59 -4.00
C LYS A 859 -32.28 16.37 -4.03
N PHE A 860 -31.83 15.13 -4.20
CA PHE A 860 -30.42 14.72 -4.06
C PHE A 860 -29.97 13.71 -5.11
N LEU A 861 -30.89 13.19 -5.92
CA LEU A 861 -30.67 12.25 -7.02
C LEU A 861 -31.35 12.81 -8.26
N ALA A 862 -30.81 12.54 -9.45
CA ALA A 862 -31.52 12.79 -10.69
C ALA A 862 -32.72 11.84 -10.85
N ASP A 863 -33.76 12.25 -11.57
CA ASP A 863 -35.00 11.48 -11.71
C ASP A 863 -34.83 10.17 -12.51
N ASP A 864 -33.71 10.01 -13.22
CA ASP A 864 -33.33 8.78 -13.89
C ASP A 864 -32.63 7.76 -12.99
N HIS A 865 -32.27 8.13 -11.75
CA HIS A 865 -31.60 7.25 -10.79
C HIS A 865 -32.47 6.04 -10.40
N ILE A 866 -31.83 4.88 -10.29
CA ILE A 866 -32.52 3.58 -10.16
C ILE A 866 -33.50 3.50 -8.97
N GLU A 867 -33.15 4.07 -7.81
CA GLU A 867 -34.04 4.14 -6.65
C GLU A 867 -35.30 5.00 -6.92
N VAL A 868 -35.16 6.13 -7.61
CA VAL A 868 -36.28 7.04 -7.90
C VAL A 868 -37.27 6.36 -8.86
N LYS A 869 -36.74 5.67 -9.89
CA LYS A 869 -37.53 4.81 -10.78
C LYS A 869 -38.26 3.70 -10.03
N MET A 870 -37.58 2.93 -9.18
CA MET A 870 -38.20 1.85 -8.41
C MET A 870 -39.33 2.33 -7.49
N VAL A 871 -39.17 3.46 -6.79
CA VAL A 871 -40.24 3.98 -5.92
C VAL A 871 -41.40 4.54 -6.75
N CYS A 872 -41.12 5.19 -7.89
CA CYS A 872 -42.13 5.60 -8.86
C CYS A 872 -42.93 4.40 -9.41
N GLU A 873 -42.27 3.29 -9.74
CA GLU A 873 -42.91 2.07 -10.25
C GLU A 873 -43.80 1.40 -9.19
N LYS A 874 -43.32 1.27 -7.94
CA LYS A 874 -44.13 0.77 -6.82
C LYS A 874 -45.36 1.64 -6.55
N MET A 875 -45.21 2.96 -6.63
CA MET A 875 -46.33 3.91 -6.49
C MET A 875 -47.34 3.75 -7.62
N LYS A 876 -46.89 3.67 -8.88
CA LYS A 876 -47.76 3.44 -10.06
C LYS A 876 -48.53 2.13 -9.94
N MET A 877 -47.85 1.03 -9.57
CA MET A 877 -48.47 -0.28 -9.37
C MET A 877 -49.61 -0.22 -8.35
N LEU A 878 -49.39 0.41 -7.18
CA LEU A 878 -50.44 0.58 -6.17
C LEU A 878 -51.60 1.48 -6.63
N GLN A 879 -51.31 2.53 -7.41
CA GLN A 879 -52.34 3.38 -8.00
C GLN A 879 -53.19 2.62 -9.02
N THR A 880 -52.58 1.72 -9.81
CA THR A 880 -53.31 0.83 -10.74
C THR A 880 -54.19 -0.17 -9.97
N ILE A 881 -53.69 -0.79 -8.90
CA ILE A 881 -54.48 -1.72 -8.06
C ILE A 881 -55.72 -1.01 -7.50
N LEU A 882 -55.57 0.16 -6.88
CA LEU A 882 -56.70 0.94 -6.36
C LEU A 882 -57.66 1.48 -7.44
N GLN A 883 -57.25 1.53 -8.71
CA GLN A 883 -58.13 1.83 -9.84
C GLN A 883 -58.87 0.59 -10.37
N ILE A 884 -58.32 -0.60 -10.16
CA ILE A 884 -58.96 -1.88 -10.48
C ILE A 884 -60.01 -2.20 -9.41
N ASP A 885 -59.66 -2.12 -8.12
CA ASP A 885 -60.59 -2.38 -6.99
C ASP A 885 -61.86 -1.51 -7.12
N LYS A 886 -61.68 -0.20 -7.35
CA LYS A 886 -62.79 0.74 -7.55
C LYS A 886 -63.63 0.47 -8.82
N LYS A 887 -63.09 -0.25 -9.80
CA LYS A 887 -63.82 -0.69 -11.00
C LYS A 887 -64.55 -2.01 -10.78
N SER A 888 -64.03 -2.94 -9.97
CA SER A 888 -64.81 -4.11 -9.54
C SER A 888 -65.97 -3.70 -8.63
N ASP A 889 -65.74 -2.82 -7.66
CA ASP A 889 -66.77 -2.34 -6.71
C ASP A 889 -67.93 -1.60 -7.41
N SER A 890 -67.68 -1.01 -8.59
CA SER A 890 -68.69 -0.33 -9.42
C SER A 890 -69.26 -1.19 -10.55
N ILE A 891 -68.92 -2.49 -10.60
CA ILE A 891 -69.54 -3.52 -11.44
C ILE A 891 -70.36 -4.51 -10.57
N SER A 892 -70.21 -4.47 -9.25
CA SER A 892 -70.95 -5.28 -8.27
C SER A 892 -72.14 -4.55 -7.62
N ILE A 893 -72.73 -3.56 -8.29
CA ILE A 893 -73.93 -2.79 -7.89
C ILE A 893 -74.91 -2.77 -9.07
#